data_AF-A0A1F7KFB8-F1
#
_entry.id   AF-A0A1F7KFB8-F1
#
_cell.length_a   1.000
_cell.length_b   1.000
_cell.length_c   1.000
_cell.angle_alpha   90.00
_cell.angle_beta   90.00
_cell.angle_gamma   90.00
#
_symmetry.space_group_name_H-M   'P 1'
#
loop_
_entity.id
_entity.type
_entity.pdbx_description
1 polymer ?
#
loop_
_entity_poly.entity_id
_entity_poly.type
_entity_poly.pdbx_seq_one_letter_code
_entity_poly.pdbx_strand_id
1 'polypeptide(L)'
;MSIEYLDIVDNQNRVIGNASLPEIYEQNLNHRIIHIIIKSQNGDILMQQRIQDEDGSIALSSSLGGHVSTGETYSLTALRELFEEYQINSSKPIFLSHKGDLIFPCSGNAKKYINVFETTLKDDIKLTTNEAVDAVFISRAEVQDLASNEPSRFHPELRLILENLYGIRFTEKLSSSRESIPLYQKDFNEIPIQVMDRETLNYLVSHLTSESKNIKEIFPQFSPLKVEEILKYVPESKWIDSKHLNSIHGLNHLTRVIIYALILSQLEGLSGQETKNIAIAAGIHDLGRQDDRRDPDHGIRSAEWMSNNIDIFEQRGLVLSDKDIQTIKALCTYHEYFYKEVPEVIMKHYGISLDIIMHADLLDRFRLPKLTWWPKSEFIRLESAQKLLSCAGRFTLKSEEYALDESQYKPKSVIRAAVEMNIVSAPNPVISKTKLGNYELESDIHQYTLWQQTREILNRLDRLRYGHVLSMSNVEGYPTLPLSKNQFGAALNPEINPLMSLFENDPISKSIDPVEVAWQYHLVNETPNGHLFKHNRLFDQINKGDGLTLIHITPNLDQIMNGNKTLYASGGCLGASVYTVPLRTDGRIHNLSKFILNDQIPSNPKFNKLDVLAITLDPESCNGANMEENWLDYLRFGSLHSEVFLGLVQNGSILKQDIDVIEREIQQELLGVDSFLKLCVDYNLEAVDEVNFEELFRIAIETMPELGNPYFEVILEYIALYQDDTETEKLAAEGELNTWNYFRMIFDLVPTLYSGFHLQKFKPTLGQLADYLTQASIKGRIFRHFSRDHFFSFMKWRLAQYIRRRMLGNQQVPSATLSLDGLISANPSILGHMLHRQMRNNPNLATQYYLYESTRARRIWEYWNQKHILTPMNALLPKGEVGINPTYPGIKYKIHRCYVDENDMVYPEEKLDITIANKLVLQDKSVLRGKTE
;
A
#
# COMPACT_ATOMS: atom_id res chain seq x y z
N MET A 1 53.28 -33.98 -12.58
CA MET A 1 51.84 -34.19 -12.83
C MET A 1 51.12 -33.99 -11.51
N SER A 2 50.13 -33.10 -11.48
CA SER A 2 49.21 -33.00 -10.34
C SER A 2 48.45 -34.33 -10.22
N ILE A 3 48.32 -34.86 -9.01
CA ILE A 3 47.53 -36.06 -8.75
C ILE A 3 46.05 -35.66 -8.87
N GLU A 4 45.31 -36.31 -9.77
CA GLU A 4 43.87 -36.14 -9.92
C GLU A 4 43.12 -36.91 -8.82
N TYR A 5 42.08 -36.31 -8.25
CA TYR A 5 41.25 -36.90 -7.19
C TYR A 5 39.81 -37.05 -7.67
N LEU A 6 39.21 -38.22 -7.45
CA LEU A 6 37.82 -38.52 -7.80
C LEU A 6 36.96 -38.75 -6.56
N ASP A 7 35.66 -38.47 -6.69
CA ASP A 7 34.66 -38.84 -5.67
C ASP A 7 34.45 -40.37 -5.63
N ILE A 8 34.52 -40.93 -4.42
CA ILE A 8 34.07 -42.30 -4.14
C ILE A 8 32.56 -42.27 -3.94
N VAL A 9 31.82 -43.15 -4.61
CA VAL A 9 30.36 -43.21 -4.51
C VAL A 9 29.83 -44.53 -3.97
N ASP A 10 28.69 -44.49 -3.29
CA ASP A 10 27.97 -45.71 -2.90
C ASP A 10 27.22 -46.37 -4.07
N ASN A 11 26.51 -47.46 -3.80
CA ASN A 11 25.70 -48.16 -4.81
C ASN A 11 24.52 -47.33 -5.35
N GLN A 12 24.20 -46.22 -4.71
CA GLN A 12 23.17 -45.27 -5.09
C GLN A 12 23.78 -44.00 -5.71
N ASN A 13 25.04 -44.03 -6.16
CA ASN A 13 25.75 -42.89 -6.78
C ASN A 13 25.86 -41.66 -5.86
N ARG A 14 25.83 -41.85 -4.54
CA ARG A 14 26.00 -40.76 -3.55
C ARG A 14 27.47 -40.68 -3.14
N VAL A 15 28.04 -39.48 -3.08
CA VAL A 15 29.44 -39.28 -2.67
C VAL A 15 29.61 -39.70 -1.20
N ILE A 16 30.58 -40.56 -0.92
CA ILE A 16 30.93 -41.05 0.43
C ILE A 16 32.38 -40.75 0.81
N GLY A 17 33.21 -40.25 -0.10
CA GLY A 17 34.60 -39.89 0.12
C GLY A 17 35.27 -39.42 -1.17
N ASN A 18 36.59 -39.24 -1.15
CA ASN A 18 37.41 -39.04 -2.35
C ASN A 18 38.73 -39.83 -2.23
N ALA A 19 39.35 -40.14 -3.37
CA ALA A 19 40.65 -40.79 -3.46
C ALA A 19 41.37 -40.35 -4.74
N SER A 20 42.69 -40.51 -4.79
CA SER A 20 43.43 -40.26 -6.03
C SER A 20 43.08 -41.28 -7.11
N LEU A 21 43.22 -40.89 -8.38
CA LEU A 21 42.93 -41.77 -9.53
C LEU A 21 43.62 -43.15 -9.41
N PRO A 22 44.91 -43.26 -9.04
CA PRO A 22 45.53 -44.58 -8.81
C PRO A 22 44.88 -45.38 -7.68
N GLU A 23 44.52 -44.74 -6.56
CA GLU A 23 43.89 -45.41 -5.42
C GLU A 23 42.49 -45.93 -5.77
N ILE A 24 41.72 -45.21 -6.59
CA ILE A 24 40.40 -45.65 -7.07
C ILE A 24 40.51 -47.01 -7.79
N TYR A 25 41.51 -47.14 -8.67
CA TYR A 25 41.74 -48.39 -9.41
C TYR A 25 42.40 -49.48 -8.54
N GLU A 26 43.36 -49.14 -7.68
CA GLU A 26 44.02 -50.11 -6.79
C GLU A 26 43.04 -50.74 -5.79
N GLN A 27 42.13 -49.93 -5.24
CA GLN A 27 41.19 -50.36 -4.20
C GLN A 27 39.83 -50.82 -4.76
N ASN A 28 39.65 -50.84 -6.09
CA ASN A 28 38.39 -51.18 -6.75
C ASN A 28 37.20 -50.36 -6.21
N LEU A 29 37.33 -49.04 -6.19
CA LEU A 29 36.33 -48.12 -5.66
C LEU A 29 35.35 -47.68 -6.76
N ASN A 30 34.07 -47.59 -6.39
CA ASN A 30 33.04 -47.01 -7.25
C ASN A 30 33.31 -45.53 -7.49
N HIS A 31 33.21 -45.09 -8.74
CA HIS A 31 33.50 -43.72 -9.15
C HIS A 31 32.62 -43.31 -10.35
N ARG A 32 32.71 -42.03 -10.71
CA ARG A 32 31.89 -41.40 -11.74
C ARG A 32 32.72 -41.06 -12.99
N ILE A 33 32.12 -41.21 -14.15
CA ILE A 33 32.75 -40.93 -15.45
C ILE A 33 31.70 -40.33 -16.41
N ILE A 34 32.15 -39.54 -17.39
CA ILE A 34 31.32 -39.06 -18.49
C ILE A 34 31.72 -39.69 -19.82
N HIS A 35 30.78 -39.73 -20.74
CA HIS A 35 31.06 -39.92 -22.17
C HIS A 35 30.34 -38.86 -22.98
N ILE A 36 30.95 -38.39 -24.06
CA ILE A 36 30.30 -37.50 -25.03
C ILE A 36 30.22 -38.20 -26.38
N ILE A 37 29.04 -38.15 -26.99
CA ILE A 37 28.78 -38.55 -28.38
C ILE A 37 28.62 -37.29 -29.22
N ILE A 38 29.60 -37.01 -30.06
CA ILE A 38 29.59 -35.89 -31.02
C ILE A 38 29.04 -36.41 -32.33
N LYS A 39 28.01 -35.75 -32.86
CA LYS A 39 27.44 -36.03 -34.17
C LYS A 39 27.82 -34.98 -35.20
N SER A 40 27.97 -35.40 -36.46
CA SER A 40 27.99 -34.48 -37.61
C SER A 40 26.58 -33.95 -37.88
N GLN A 41 26.47 -32.94 -38.74
CA GLN A 41 25.16 -32.44 -39.20
C GLN A 41 24.33 -33.51 -39.94
N ASN A 42 24.99 -34.53 -40.50
CA ASN A 42 24.34 -35.64 -41.19
C ASN A 42 23.97 -36.80 -40.26
N GLY A 43 24.29 -36.68 -38.96
CA GLY A 43 24.02 -37.70 -37.95
C GLY A 43 25.07 -38.80 -37.84
N ASP A 44 26.24 -38.64 -38.48
CA ASP A 44 27.40 -39.51 -38.32
C ASP A 44 27.99 -39.33 -36.92
N ILE A 45 28.56 -40.38 -36.33
CA ILE A 45 29.08 -40.38 -34.96
C ILE A 45 30.59 -40.27 -35.00
N LEU A 46 31.16 -39.27 -34.31
CA LEU A 46 32.61 -39.15 -34.13
C LEU A 46 33.08 -40.26 -33.17
N MET A 47 34.02 -41.08 -33.58
CA MET A 47 34.64 -42.09 -32.72
C MET A 47 36.15 -41.85 -32.67
N GLN A 48 36.70 -41.88 -31.45
CA GLN A 48 38.15 -41.81 -31.26
C GLN A 48 38.76 -43.19 -31.47
N GLN A 49 39.94 -43.22 -32.08
CA GLN A 49 40.79 -44.38 -32.18
C GLN A 49 41.85 -44.32 -31.07
N ARG A 50 41.68 -45.13 -30.02
CA ARG A 50 42.60 -45.10 -28.86
C ARG A 50 44.01 -45.56 -29.24
N ILE A 51 45.01 -45.01 -28.56
CA ILE A 51 46.39 -45.50 -28.66
C ILE A 51 46.44 -46.93 -28.12
N GLN A 52 47.26 -47.77 -28.76
CA GLN A 52 47.41 -49.20 -28.51
C GLN A 52 47.54 -49.54 -27.01
N ASP A 53 46.68 -50.42 -26.50
CA ASP A 53 46.85 -51.02 -25.17
C ASP A 53 48.03 -52.02 -25.19
N GLU A 54 48.51 -52.47 -24.02
CA GLU A 54 49.64 -53.42 -23.88
C GLU A 54 49.46 -54.74 -24.67
N ASP A 55 48.24 -55.04 -25.14
CA ASP A 55 47.88 -56.24 -25.92
C ASP A 55 47.88 -56.05 -27.45
N GLY A 56 48.12 -54.83 -27.95
CA GLY A 56 48.24 -54.55 -29.38
C GLY A 56 46.94 -54.19 -30.12
N SER A 57 45.77 -54.23 -29.46
CA SER A 57 44.48 -53.94 -30.09
C SER A 57 44.16 -52.44 -30.11
N ILE A 58 43.62 -51.95 -31.23
CA ILE A 58 43.16 -50.55 -31.36
C ILE A 58 41.64 -50.52 -31.25
N ALA A 59 41.13 -50.05 -30.12
CA ALA A 59 39.69 -49.92 -29.87
C ALA A 59 39.15 -48.54 -30.30
N LEU A 60 37.97 -48.54 -30.92
CA LEU A 60 37.10 -47.39 -31.10
C LEU A 60 36.43 -47.05 -29.76
N SER A 61 36.60 -45.83 -29.29
CA SER A 61 35.92 -45.28 -28.11
C SER A 61 34.92 -44.20 -28.48
N SER A 62 34.14 -43.76 -27.49
CA SER A 62 33.26 -42.59 -27.65
C SER A 62 34.04 -41.39 -28.16
N SER A 63 33.32 -40.37 -28.64
CA SER A 63 33.94 -39.14 -29.13
C SER A 63 34.84 -38.50 -28.07
N LEU A 64 34.47 -38.67 -26.80
CA LEU A 64 35.28 -38.31 -25.64
C LEU A 64 34.82 -39.14 -24.43
N GLY A 65 35.71 -39.40 -23.47
CA GLY A 65 35.36 -39.92 -22.15
C GLY A 65 36.34 -39.41 -21.10
N GLY A 66 35.86 -39.09 -19.90
CA GLY A 66 36.69 -38.48 -18.86
C GLY A 66 36.14 -38.67 -17.45
N HIS A 67 37.02 -38.60 -16.45
CA HIS A 67 36.65 -38.83 -15.05
C HIS A 67 36.06 -37.58 -14.41
N VAL A 68 35.06 -37.77 -13.55
CA VAL A 68 34.49 -36.66 -12.79
C VAL A 68 35.39 -36.38 -11.59
N SER A 69 36.16 -35.30 -11.70
CA SER A 69 37.04 -34.82 -10.63
C SER A 69 36.24 -34.46 -9.37
N THR A 70 36.89 -34.57 -8.21
CA THR A 70 36.27 -34.34 -6.89
C THR A 70 35.60 -32.96 -6.83
N GLY A 71 34.29 -32.96 -6.56
CA GLY A 71 33.49 -31.73 -6.47
C GLY A 71 32.99 -31.16 -7.81
N GLU A 72 33.36 -31.73 -8.96
CA GLU A 72 32.79 -31.40 -10.26
C GLU A 72 31.43 -32.10 -10.47
N THR A 73 30.61 -31.53 -11.35
CA THR A 73 29.40 -32.17 -11.87
C THR A 73 29.74 -32.95 -13.15
N TYR A 74 28.88 -33.87 -13.56
CA TYR A 74 29.06 -34.58 -14.83
C TYR A 74 29.11 -33.61 -16.02
N SER A 75 28.22 -32.62 -16.07
CA SER A 75 28.21 -31.60 -17.13
C SER A 75 29.46 -30.73 -17.16
N LEU A 76 29.97 -30.29 -16.00
CA LEU A 76 31.18 -29.48 -15.90
C LEU A 76 32.38 -30.26 -16.41
N THR A 77 32.48 -31.52 -15.98
CA THR A 77 33.49 -32.47 -16.46
C THR A 77 33.39 -32.60 -17.97
N ALA A 78 32.20 -32.86 -18.51
CA ALA A 78 32.02 -33.04 -19.94
C ALA A 78 32.36 -31.78 -20.76
N LEU A 79 32.04 -30.58 -20.27
CA LEU A 79 32.46 -29.34 -20.91
C LEU A 79 33.99 -29.16 -20.85
N ARG A 80 34.60 -29.35 -19.67
CA ARG A 80 36.06 -29.24 -19.48
C ARG A 80 36.79 -30.18 -20.43
N GLU A 81 36.46 -31.47 -20.40
CA GLU A 81 37.08 -32.48 -21.24
C GLU A 81 36.90 -32.15 -22.73
N LEU A 82 35.70 -31.72 -23.14
CA LEU A 82 35.44 -31.34 -24.53
C LEU A 82 36.33 -30.19 -25.01
N PHE A 83 36.58 -29.18 -24.17
CA PHE A 83 37.46 -28.06 -24.51
C PHE A 83 38.95 -28.39 -24.39
N GLU A 84 39.33 -29.33 -23.52
CA GLU A 84 40.72 -29.79 -23.33
C GLU A 84 41.17 -30.72 -24.46
N GLU A 85 40.36 -31.71 -24.83
CA GLU A 85 40.70 -32.70 -25.85
C GLU A 85 40.51 -32.21 -27.28
N TYR A 86 39.63 -31.23 -27.51
CA TYR A 86 39.33 -30.70 -28.83
C TYR A 86 39.49 -29.18 -28.87
N GLN A 87 40.33 -28.69 -29.78
CA GLN A 87 40.48 -27.25 -30.05
C GLN A 87 39.24 -26.70 -30.80
N ILE A 88 38.11 -26.63 -30.11
CA ILE A 88 36.87 -26.14 -30.68
C ILE A 88 36.91 -24.62 -30.74
N ASN A 89 37.37 -24.09 -31.88
CA ASN A 89 37.34 -22.68 -32.24
C ASN A 89 35.93 -22.23 -32.66
N SER A 90 34.92 -22.48 -31.82
CA SER A 90 33.55 -22.10 -32.09
C SER A 90 33.25 -20.72 -31.52
N SER A 91 32.89 -19.76 -32.39
CA SER A 91 32.28 -18.48 -31.97
C SER A 91 30.85 -18.65 -31.43
N LYS A 92 30.36 -19.89 -31.31
CA LYS A 92 29.02 -20.26 -30.85
C LYS A 92 29.12 -21.19 -29.62
N PRO A 93 28.21 -21.06 -28.64
CA PRO A 93 28.15 -21.95 -27.49
C PRO A 93 27.91 -23.40 -27.93
N ILE A 94 28.56 -24.33 -27.24
CA ILE A 94 28.33 -25.77 -27.39
C ILE A 94 27.33 -26.18 -26.32
N PHE A 95 26.31 -26.94 -26.74
CA PHE A 95 25.31 -27.50 -25.85
C PHE A 95 25.49 -29.00 -25.78
N LEU A 96 25.64 -29.51 -24.56
CA LEU A 96 25.63 -30.93 -24.27
C LEU A 96 24.21 -31.30 -23.82
N SER A 97 23.63 -32.28 -24.51
CA SER A 97 22.36 -32.87 -24.12
C SER A 97 22.59 -34.13 -23.31
N HIS A 98 21.89 -34.29 -22.20
CA HIS A 98 21.99 -35.52 -21.41
C HIS A 98 21.25 -36.66 -22.14
N LYS A 99 21.97 -37.74 -22.42
CA LYS A 99 21.47 -38.86 -23.22
C LYS A 99 21.05 -40.07 -22.38
N GLY A 100 21.67 -40.29 -21.23
CA GLY A 100 21.29 -41.35 -20.31
C GLY A 100 22.34 -41.68 -19.26
N ASP A 101 21.88 -42.41 -18.24
CA ASP A 101 22.69 -42.87 -17.11
C ASP A 101 22.91 -44.38 -17.21
N LEU A 102 24.16 -44.80 -17.20
CA LEU A 102 24.55 -46.20 -17.32
C LEU A 102 25.46 -46.59 -16.15
N ILE A 103 25.53 -47.88 -15.84
CA ILE A 103 26.46 -48.42 -14.86
C ILE A 103 27.34 -49.44 -15.59
N PHE A 104 28.65 -49.22 -15.59
CA PHE A 104 29.59 -50.17 -16.16
C PHE A 104 30.28 -50.97 -15.04
N PRO A 105 30.06 -52.30 -14.97
CA PRO A 105 30.72 -53.14 -13.98
C PRO A 105 32.22 -53.29 -14.31
N CYS A 106 33.08 -53.07 -13.33
CA CYS A 106 34.53 -53.22 -13.44
C CYS A 106 35.00 -54.51 -12.75
N SER A 107 36.27 -54.86 -12.93
CA SER A 107 36.93 -55.89 -12.12
C SER A 107 36.87 -55.53 -10.62
N GLY A 108 36.83 -56.55 -9.75
CA GLY A 108 36.91 -56.34 -8.30
C GLY A 108 35.62 -55.80 -7.63
N ASN A 109 34.45 -55.98 -8.25
CA ASN A 109 33.13 -55.48 -7.79
C ASN A 109 32.92 -53.96 -7.85
N ALA A 110 33.89 -53.20 -8.39
CA ALA A 110 33.73 -51.77 -8.61
C ALA A 110 32.71 -51.48 -9.73
N LYS A 111 32.07 -50.32 -9.65
CA LYS A 111 31.13 -49.80 -10.66
C LYS A 111 31.55 -48.41 -11.10
N LYS A 112 31.52 -48.17 -12.42
CA LYS A 112 31.57 -46.84 -13.00
C LYS A 112 30.15 -46.34 -13.23
N TYR A 113 29.81 -45.21 -12.64
CA TYR A 113 28.56 -44.50 -12.92
C TYR A 113 28.78 -43.55 -14.09
N ILE A 114 28.18 -43.88 -15.23
CA ILE A 114 28.37 -43.20 -16.51
C ILE A 114 27.21 -42.23 -16.76
N ASN A 115 27.54 -40.98 -17.05
CA ASN A 115 26.60 -39.99 -17.57
C ASN A 115 26.97 -39.70 -19.04
N VAL A 116 26.06 -40.03 -19.96
CA VAL A 116 26.31 -39.87 -21.40
C VAL A 116 25.73 -38.55 -21.86
N PHE A 117 26.55 -37.74 -22.50
CA PHE A 117 26.14 -36.51 -23.18
C PHE A 117 26.21 -36.67 -24.69
N GLU A 118 25.42 -35.86 -25.40
CA GLU A 118 25.42 -35.78 -26.85
C GLU A 118 25.52 -34.33 -27.30
N THR A 119 26.26 -34.06 -28.38
CA THR A 119 26.25 -32.77 -29.05
C THR A 119 26.42 -32.91 -30.56
N THR A 120 26.10 -31.87 -31.31
CA THR A 120 26.30 -31.83 -32.76
C THR A 120 27.29 -30.72 -33.09
N LEU A 121 28.38 -31.07 -33.76
CA LEU A 121 29.43 -30.15 -34.17
C LEU A 121 29.63 -30.20 -35.70
N LYS A 122 30.27 -29.17 -36.27
CA LYS A 122 30.68 -29.17 -37.69
C LYS A 122 31.94 -30.01 -37.86
N ASP A 123 32.20 -30.46 -39.09
CA ASP A 123 33.29 -31.41 -39.42
C ASP A 123 34.73 -30.87 -39.16
N ASP A 124 34.91 -29.57 -38.89
CA ASP A 124 36.21 -28.93 -38.62
C ASP A 124 36.66 -29.06 -37.14
N ILE A 125 36.64 -30.26 -36.57
CA ILE A 125 37.12 -30.54 -35.20
C ILE A 125 38.55 -31.06 -35.27
N LYS A 126 39.45 -30.53 -34.43
CA LYS A 126 40.84 -31.01 -34.31
C LYS A 126 41.07 -31.62 -32.93
N LEU A 127 41.40 -32.91 -32.93
CA LEU A 127 41.84 -33.65 -31.75
C LEU A 127 43.20 -33.12 -31.28
N THR A 128 43.33 -32.86 -29.98
CA THR A 128 44.57 -32.35 -29.36
C THR A 128 45.04 -33.14 -28.16
N THR A 129 44.36 -34.25 -27.84
CA THR A 129 44.77 -35.17 -26.80
C THR A 129 45.93 -36.08 -27.21
N ASN A 130 46.74 -36.51 -26.24
CA ASN A 130 47.75 -37.54 -26.41
C ASN A 130 47.21 -38.95 -26.13
N GLU A 131 45.90 -39.12 -25.93
CA GLU A 131 45.26 -40.40 -25.54
C GLU A 131 44.64 -41.16 -26.71
N ALA A 132 44.49 -40.52 -27.87
CA ALA A 132 43.94 -41.09 -29.09
C ALA A 132 44.80 -40.72 -30.31
N VAL A 133 44.86 -41.63 -31.29
CA VAL A 133 45.65 -41.49 -32.53
C VAL A 133 44.92 -40.65 -33.57
N ASP A 134 43.60 -40.81 -33.66
CA ASP A 134 42.75 -40.11 -34.61
C ASP A 134 41.28 -40.08 -34.10
N ALA A 135 40.44 -39.23 -34.70
CA ALA A 135 39.01 -39.20 -34.45
C ALA A 135 38.26 -39.05 -35.78
N VAL A 136 37.37 -39.99 -36.09
CA VAL A 136 36.71 -40.07 -37.40
C VAL A 136 35.20 -40.10 -37.27
N PHE A 137 34.48 -39.38 -38.14
CA PHE A 137 33.03 -39.48 -38.23
C PHE A 137 32.65 -40.75 -39.00
N ILE A 138 31.90 -41.63 -38.34
CA ILE A 138 31.44 -42.91 -38.90
C ILE A 138 29.92 -42.86 -39.04
N SER A 139 29.41 -43.24 -40.22
CA SER A 139 27.96 -43.25 -40.43
C SER A 139 27.27 -44.28 -39.55
N ARG A 140 26.02 -44.03 -39.15
CA ARG A 140 25.26 -44.99 -38.33
C ARG A 140 25.18 -46.39 -38.95
N ALA A 141 25.08 -46.47 -40.28
CA ALA A 141 25.04 -47.74 -41.00
C ALA A 141 26.36 -48.51 -40.87
N GLU A 142 27.49 -47.80 -41.00
CA GLU A 142 28.83 -48.37 -40.83
C GLU A 142 29.11 -48.76 -39.37
N VAL A 143 28.68 -47.96 -38.39
CA VAL A 143 28.73 -48.34 -36.97
C VAL A 143 27.97 -49.65 -36.73
N GLN A 144 26.79 -49.80 -37.33
CA GLN A 144 25.99 -51.03 -37.22
C GLN A 144 26.65 -52.23 -37.94
N ASP A 145 27.32 -52.01 -39.07
CA ASP A 145 28.08 -53.05 -39.78
C ASP A 145 29.30 -53.51 -38.97
N LEU A 146 30.11 -52.57 -38.47
CA LEU A 146 31.24 -52.83 -37.58
C LEU A 146 30.80 -53.55 -36.30
N ALA A 147 29.70 -53.14 -35.68
CA ALA A 147 29.16 -53.81 -34.49
C ALA A 147 28.71 -55.26 -34.78
N SER A 148 28.37 -55.57 -36.03
CA SER A 148 27.94 -56.91 -36.45
C SER A 148 29.12 -57.80 -36.86
N ASN A 149 30.13 -57.24 -37.54
CA ASN A 149 31.21 -58.01 -38.13
C ASN A 149 32.49 -58.01 -37.28
N GLU A 150 32.75 -56.94 -36.52
CA GLU A 150 33.99 -56.71 -35.78
C GLU A 150 33.71 -56.14 -34.36
N PRO A 151 32.88 -56.80 -33.53
CA PRO A 151 32.42 -56.25 -32.25
C PRO A 151 33.56 -56.00 -31.23
N SER A 152 34.68 -56.71 -31.34
CA SER A 152 35.88 -56.53 -30.50
C SER A 152 36.62 -55.21 -30.75
N ARG A 153 36.30 -54.49 -31.84
CA ARG A 153 36.86 -53.16 -32.10
C ARG A 153 36.26 -52.06 -31.25
N PHE A 154 35.17 -52.30 -30.53
CA PHE A 154 34.54 -51.26 -29.70
C PHE A 154 35.01 -51.38 -28.25
N HIS A 155 35.40 -50.25 -27.66
CA HIS A 155 35.64 -50.17 -26.22
C HIS A 155 34.39 -50.64 -25.47
N PRO A 156 34.53 -51.46 -24.40
CA PRO A 156 33.38 -52.03 -23.69
C PRO A 156 32.34 -51.00 -23.21
N GLU A 157 32.78 -49.82 -22.78
CA GLU A 157 31.90 -48.73 -22.35
C GLU A 157 31.14 -48.11 -23.54
N LEU A 158 31.82 -47.90 -24.68
CA LEU A 158 31.17 -47.39 -25.90
C LEU A 158 30.10 -48.38 -26.38
N ARG A 159 30.42 -49.67 -26.34
CA ARG A 159 29.47 -50.71 -26.72
C ARG A 159 28.21 -50.67 -25.85
N LEU A 160 28.35 -50.53 -24.53
CA LEU A 160 27.24 -50.38 -23.61
C LEU A 160 26.36 -49.16 -23.97
N ILE A 161 26.98 -48.03 -24.30
CA ILE A 161 26.30 -46.80 -24.70
C ILE A 161 25.51 -46.99 -26.00
N LEU A 162 26.14 -47.55 -27.03
CA LEU A 162 25.53 -47.75 -28.34
C LEU A 162 24.36 -48.74 -28.31
N GLU A 163 24.48 -49.82 -27.54
CA GLU A 163 23.41 -50.81 -27.35
C GLU A 163 22.19 -50.18 -26.66
N ASN A 164 22.39 -49.47 -25.54
CA ASN A 164 21.30 -49.03 -24.68
C ASN A 164 20.67 -47.69 -25.09
N LEU A 165 21.48 -46.75 -25.61
CA LEU A 165 21.01 -45.38 -25.89
C LEU A 165 20.82 -45.09 -27.38
N TYR A 166 21.44 -45.89 -28.26
CA TYR A 166 21.39 -45.69 -29.71
C TYR A 166 20.76 -46.85 -30.48
N GLY A 167 20.52 -47.98 -29.81
CA GLY A 167 19.87 -49.16 -30.40
C GLY A 167 20.72 -49.90 -31.44
N ILE A 168 22.06 -49.78 -31.35
CA ILE A 168 22.99 -50.55 -32.18
C ILE A 168 23.04 -51.99 -31.67
N ARG A 169 22.97 -52.97 -32.58
CA ARG A 169 22.99 -54.39 -32.23
C ARG A 169 24.37 -55.00 -32.46
N PHE A 170 24.90 -55.70 -31.47
CA PHE A 170 26.15 -56.44 -31.57
C PHE A 170 25.89 -57.96 -31.69
N THR A 171 26.72 -58.67 -32.47
CA THR A 171 26.55 -60.11 -32.77
C THR A 171 27.04 -61.03 -31.64
N GLU A 172 28.09 -60.64 -30.94
CA GLU A 172 28.58 -61.34 -29.74
C GLU A 172 27.94 -60.73 -28.50
N LYS A 173 27.65 -61.51 -27.44
CA LYS A 173 27.22 -60.95 -26.15
C LYS A 173 28.44 -60.70 -25.27
N LEU A 174 28.52 -59.52 -24.64
CA LEU A 174 29.46 -59.28 -23.52
C LEU A 174 29.31 -60.42 -22.50
N SER A 175 30.35 -61.22 -22.30
CA SER A 175 30.29 -62.42 -21.46
C SER A 175 30.20 -62.09 -19.97
N SER A 176 29.35 -62.85 -19.28
CA SER A 176 29.20 -63.02 -17.81
C SER A 176 28.79 -61.81 -16.96
N SER A 177 27.51 -61.45 -17.00
CA SER A 177 26.56 -61.70 -15.89
C SER A 177 25.22 -61.05 -16.24
N ARG A 178 24.18 -61.86 -16.42
CA ARG A 178 22.79 -61.37 -16.52
C ARG A 178 22.30 -60.94 -15.13
N GLU A 179 22.78 -59.81 -14.66
CA GLU A 179 21.84 -58.86 -14.05
C GLU A 179 21.54 -57.85 -15.15
N SER A 180 20.27 -57.53 -15.37
CA SER A 180 19.89 -56.38 -16.19
C SER A 180 20.71 -55.21 -15.69
N ILE A 181 21.70 -54.74 -16.46
CA ILE A 181 22.51 -53.57 -16.09
C ILE A 181 21.50 -52.43 -15.89
N PRO A 182 21.23 -51.99 -14.65
CA PRO A 182 20.10 -51.12 -14.42
C PRO A 182 20.42 -49.76 -15.05
N LEU A 183 19.47 -49.20 -15.81
CA LEU A 183 19.37 -47.75 -15.89
C LEU A 183 19.30 -47.27 -14.44
N TYR A 184 20.24 -46.41 -14.05
CA TYR A 184 20.20 -45.81 -12.73
C TYR A 184 18.94 -44.94 -12.66
N GLN A 185 17.87 -45.44 -12.04
CA GLN A 185 16.74 -44.61 -11.65
C GLN A 185 17.09 -43.96 -10.32
N LYS A 186 17.28 -42.64 -10.29
CA LYS A 186 17.25 -41.89 -9.03
C LYS A 186 15.96 -42.27 -8.30
N ASP A 187 16.07 -42.69 -7.05
CA ASP A 187 14.89 -42.93 -6.22
C ASP A 187 14.29 -41.56 -5.86
N PHE A 188 13.29 -41.12 -6.65
CA PHE A 188 12.65 -39.80 -6.53
C PHE A 188 11.72 -39.67 -5.30
N ASN A 189 11.67 -40.68 -4.42
CA ASN A 189 10.73 -40.76 -3.31
C ASN A 189 11.10 -39.95 -2.06
N GLU A 190 12.30 -39.36 -2.01
CA GLU A 190 12.75 -38.48 -0.90
C GLU A 190 13.29 -37.14 -1.41
N ILE A 191 12.57 -36.50 -2.35
CA ILE A 191 12.96 -35.16 -2.82
C ILE A 191 12.51 -34.11 -1.78
N PRO A 192 13.45 -33.37 -1.15
CA PRO A 192 13.09 -32.30 -0.24
C PRO A 192 12.60 -31.09 -1.05
N ILE A 193 11.29 -30.90 -1.08
CA ILE A 193 10.65 -29.67 -1.55
C ILE A 193 10.50 -28.72 -0.36
N GLN A 194 10.96 -27.49 -0.51
CA GLN A 194 10.87 -26.43 0.47
C GLN A 194 9.83 -25.40 0.00
N VAL A 195 8.86 -25.13 0.86
CA VAL A 195 7.83 -24.11 0.63
C VAL A 195 7.97 -23.06 1.74
N MET A 196 7.80 -21.79 1.38
CA MET A 196 7.75 -20.72 2.37
C MET A 196 6.57 -20.92 3.32
N ASP A 197 6.84 -20.84 4.61
CA ASP A 197 5.82 -20.83 5.67
C ASP A 197 5.90 -19.52 6.48
N ARG A 198 4.90 -19.27 7.32
CA ARG A 198 4.80 -18.01 8.07
C ARG A 198 5.90 -17.88 9.13
N GLU A 199 6.34 -18.97 9.75
CA GLU A 199 7.39 -18.96 10.77
C GLU A 199 8.74 -18.59 10.14
N THR A 200 9.08 -19.25 9.03
CA THR A 200 10.25 -18.96 8.21
C THR A 200 10.23 -17.53 7.72
N LEU A 201 9.10 -17.03 7.18
CA LEU A 201 8.97 -15.65 6.73
C LEU A 201 9.24 -14.65 7.86
N ASN A 202 8.62 -14.85 9.03
CA ASN A 202 8.82 -13.96 10.18
C ASN A 202 10.29 -13.95 10.64
N TYR A 203 10.94 -15.12 10.66
CA TYR A 203 12.37 -15.23 10.93
C TYR A 203 13.20 -14.41 9.93
N LEU A 204 12.95 -14.55 8.62
CA LEU A 204 13.69 -13.82 7.59
C LEU A 204 13.46 -12.31 7.69
N VAL A 205 12.22 -11.86 7.91
CA VAL A 205 11.89 -10.44 8.09
C VAL A 205 12.62 -9.84 9.30
N SER A 206 12.71 -10.58 10.41
CA SER A 206 13.42 -10.10 11.61
C SER A 206 14.93 -9.88 11.43
N HIS A 207 15.53 -10.51 10.42
CA HIS A 207 16.96 -10.38 10.10
C HIS A 207 17.24 -9.36 8.98
N LEU A 208 16.21 -8.75 8.40
CA LEU A 208 16.37 -7.69 7.42
C LEU A 208 16.69 -6.35 8.14
N THR A 209 17.91 -5.83 8.00
CA THR A 209 18.33 -4.59 8.67
C THR A 209 17.68 -3.34 8.08
N SER A 210 17.32 -2.39 8.94
CA SER A 210 16.44 -1.24 8.67
C SER A 210 17.13 -0.09 7.92
N GLU A 211 16.86 -0.01 6.61
CA GLU A 211 16.40 1.17 5.85
C GLU A 211 16.37 0.77 4.37
N SER A 212 15.19 0.38 3.87
CA SER A 212 15.02 0.03 2.47
C SER A 212 14.70 1.29 1.67
N LYS A 213 15.63 1.65 0.77
CA LYS A 213 15.48 2.78 -0.15
C LYS A 213 14.57 2.43 -1.31
N ASN A 214 13.83 3.42 -1.81
CA ASN A 214 13.06 3.23 -3.04
C ASN A 214 14.01 3.06 -4.24
N ILE A 215 13.64 2.25 -5.23
CA ILE A 215 14.48 2.05 -6.43
C ILE A 215 14.83 3.36 -7.14
N LYS A 216 13.95 4.38 -7.14
CA LYS A 216 14.22 5.71 -7.70
C LYS A 216 15.18 6.55 -6.87
N GLU A 217 15.29 6.29 -5.56
CA GLU A 217 16.29 6.93 -4.70
C GLU A 217 17.69 6.37 -5.00
N ILE A 218 17.75 5.09 -5.38
CA ILE A 218 19.00 4.40 -5.74
C ILE A 218 19.38 4.74 -7.20
N PHE A 219 18.39 4.74 -8.09
CA PHE A 219 18.52 4.95 -9.53
C PHE A 219 17.50 5.99 -10.02
N PRO A 220 17.82 7.29 -9.97
CA PRO A 220 16.91 8.34 -10.45
C PRO A 220 16.50 8.17 -11.92
N GLN A 221 17.33 7.51 -12.72
CA GLN A 221 17.09 7.19 -14.14
C GLN A 221 16.17 5.98 -14.37
N PHE A 222 15.78 5.25 -13.32
CA PHE A 222 14.92 4.08 -13.46
C PHE A 222 13.48 4.50 -13.78
N SER A 223 13.00 4.03 -14.92
CA SER A 223 11.59 4.08 -15.32
C SER A 223 10.89 2.80 -14.87
N PRO A 224 9.76 2.88 -14.14
CA PRO A 224 9.01 1.70 -13.72
C PRO A 224 8.61 0.80 -14.89
N LEU A 225 8.73 -0.51 -14.69
CA LEU A 225 8.34 -1.53 -15.68
C LEU A 225 6.82 -1.59 -15.84
N LYS A 226 6.32 -2.10 -16.97
CA LYS A 226 4.88 -2.32 -17.16
C LYS A 226 4.48 -3.75 -16.81
N VAL A 227 3.26 -3.92 -16.29
CA VAL A 227 2.73 -5.25 -15.95
C VAL A 227 2.65 -6.14 -17.18
N GLU A 228 2.18 -5.62 -18.31
CA GLU A 228 2.11 -6.36 -19.57
C GLU A 228 3.47 -6.81 -20.10
N GLU A 229 4.54 -6.04 -19.84
CA GLU A 229 5.91 -6.39 -20.22
C GLU A 229 6.43 -7.56 -19.39
N ILE A 230 6.05 -7.65 -18.11
CA ILE A 230 6.45 -8.75 -17.23
C ILE A 230 5.67 -10.02 -17.56
N LEU A 231 4.35 -9.93 -17.66
CA LEU A 231 3.46 -11.09 -17.82
C LEU A 231 3.73 -11.88 -19.10
N LYS A 232 4.28 -11.24 -20.14
CA LYS A 232 4.68 -11.91 -21.38
C LYS A 232 5.69 -13.04 -21.15
N TYR A 233 6.53 -12.91 -20.12
CA TYR A 233 7.63 -13.83 -19.82
C TYR A 233 7.33 -14.79 -18.66
N VAL A 234 6.25 -14.55 -17.90
CA VAL A 234 5.87 -15.41 -16.77
C VAL A 234 5.47 -16.80 -17.29
N PRO A 235 6.08 -17.90 -16.77
CA PRO A 235 5.76 -19.24 -17.22
C PRO A 235 4.34 -19.64 -16.84
N GLU A 236 3.70 -20.47 -17.68
CA GLU A 236 2.41 -21.05 -17.32
C GLU A 236 2.59 -22.10 -16.21
N SER A 237 1.62 -22.20 -15.28
CA SER A 237 1.71 -23.16 -14.17
C SER A 237 1.88 -24.61 -14.64
N LYS A 238 1.40 -24.95 -15.84
CA LYS A 238 1.52 -26.29 -16.45
C LYS A 238 2.93 -26.60 -16.99
N TRP A 239 3.80 -25.59 -17.11
CA TRP A 239 5.19 -25.77 -17.55
C TRP A 239 6.10 -26.18 -16.38
N ILE A 240 5.66 -25.93 -15.15
CA ILE A 240 6.39 -26.22 -13.92
C ILE A 240 5.86 -27.55 -13.37
N ASP A 241 6.74 -28.41 -12.86
CA ASP A 241 6.31 -29.59 -12.10
C ASP A 241 5.39 -29.15 -10.94
N SER A 242 4.26 -29.82 -10.76
CA SER A 242 3.27 -29.44 -9.74
C SER A 242 3.84 -29.47 -8.31
N LYS A 243 4.88 -30.29 -8.06
CA LYS A 243 5.62 -30.32 -6.80
C LYS A 243 6.45 -29.05 -6.57
N HIS A 244 6.97 -28.46 -7.64
CA HIS A 244 7.84 -27.27 -7.62
C HIS A 244 7.08 -25.96 -7.82
N LEU A 245 5.85 -26.00 -8.34
CA LEU A 245 5.02 -24.80 -8.61
C LEU A 245 4.99 -23.81 -7.43
N ASN A 246 4.95 -24.37 -6.23
CA ASN A 246 4.81 -23.64 -4.98
C ASN A 246 6.09 -23.57 -4.14
N SER A 247 7.18 -24.19 -4.59
CA SER A 247 8.42 -24.24 -3.83
C SER A 247 9.14 -22.89 -3.84
N ILE A 248 10.24 -22.82 -3.09
CA ILE A 248 11.17 -21.69 -3.12
C ILE A 248 11.79 -21.47 -4.51
N HIS A 249 11.75 -22.44 -5.42
CA HIS A 249 12.16 -22.29 -6.83
C HIS A 249 10.97 -22.23 -7.81
N GLY A 250 9.75 -22.06 -7.28
CA GLY A 250 8.51 -22.08 -8.05
C GLY A 250 8.16 -20.77 -8.76
N LEU A 251 6.88 -20.62 -9.09
CA LEU A 251 6.39 -19.54 -9.95
C LEU A 251 6.66 -18.13 -9.41
N ASN A 252 6.67 -17.94 -8.09
CA ASN A 252 7.00 -16.66 -7.44
C ASN A 252 8.46 -16.26 -7.65
N HIS A 253 9.36 -17.23 -7.49
CA HIS A 253 10.78 -17.03 -7.75
C HIS A 253 11.01 -16.64 -9.22
N LEU A 254 10.49 -17.43 -10.16
CA LEU A 254 10.60 -17.12 -11.59
C LEU A 254 10.05 -15.74 -11.93
N THR A 255 8.93 -15.33 -11.33
CA THR A 255 8.35 -13.98 -11.53
C THR A 255 9.27 -12.88 -11.00
N ARG A 256 9.88 -13.06 -9.83
CA ARG A 256 10.83 -12.08 -9.27
C ARG A 256 12.12 -12.00 -10.08
N VAL A 257 12.66 -13.13 -10.54
CA VAL A 257 13.86 -13.16 -11.38
C VAL A 257 13.60 -12.46 -12.73
N ILE A 258 12.42 -12.63 -13.34
CA ILE A 258 12.02 -11.83 -14.52
C ILE A 258 12.09 -10.34 -14.20
N ILE A 259 11.49 -9.90 -13.08
CA ILE A 259 11.45 -8.48 -12.71
C ILE A 259 12.88 -7.95 -12.46
N TYR A 260 13.70 -8.65 -11.68
CA TYR A 260 15.10 -8.25 -11.47
C TYR A 260 15.89 -8.21 -12.77
N ALA A 261 15.70 -9.19 -13.66
CA ALA A 261 16.39 -9.23 -14.95
C ALA A 261 15.98 -8.07 -15.87
N LEU A 262 14.70 -7.66 -15.86
CA LEU A 262 14.22 -6.49 -16.58
C LEU A 262 14.77 -5.17 -16.00
N ILE A 263 14.80 -5.03 -14.67
CA ILE A 263 15.42 -3.88 -14.00
C ILE A 263 16.89 -3.78 -14.39
N LEU A 264 17.65 -4.88 -14.25
CA LEU A 264 19.08 -4.89 -14.56
C LEU A 264 19.33 -4.64 -16.04
N SER A 265 18.54 -5.24 -16.94
CA SER A 265 18.64 -4.95 -18.38
C SER A 265 18.49 -3.46 -18.68
N GLN A 266 17.51 -2.80 -18.05
CA GLN A 266 17.30 -1.37 -18.21
C GLN A 266 18.45 -0.53 -17.64
N LEU A 267 18.98 -0.89 -16.46
CA LEU A 267 20.07 -0.17 -15.81
C LEU A 267 21.40 -0.33 -16.55
N GLU A 268 21.63 -1.48 -17.18
CA GLU A 268 22.79 -1.77 -18.04
C GLU A 268 22.60 -1.25 -19.48
N GLY A 269 21.47 -0.60 -19.79
CA GLY A 269 21.21 0.00 -21.10
C GLY A 269 20.86 -0.99 -22.22
N LEU A 270 20.50 -2.23 -21.87
CA LEU A 270 20.03 -3.23 -22.83
C LEU A 270 18.57 -2.97 -23.21
N SER A 271 18.22 -3.27 -24.46
CA SER A 271 16.85 -3.14 -24.95
C SER A 271 16.54 -4.13 -26.08
N GLY A 272 15.27 -4.18 -26.50
CA GLY A 272 14.84 -4.96 -27.65
C GLY A 272 15.09 -6.47 -27.50
N GLN A 273 15.83 -7.05 -28.44
CA GLN A 273 16.00 -8.49 -28.55
C GLN A 273 16.82 -9.09 -27.40
N GLU A 274 17.82 -8.37 -26.89
CA GLU A 274 18.68 -8.84 -25.80
C GLU A 274 17.90 -8.95 -24.50
N THR A 275 17.16 -7.90 -24.12
CA THR A 275 16.24 -7.92 -22.97
C THR A 275 15.19 -9.01 -23.09
N LYS A 276 14.64 -9.24 -24.30
CA LYS A 276 13.68 -10.33 -24.54
C LYS A 276 14.30 -11.70 -24.25
N ASN A 277 15.50 -11.97 -24.74
CA ASN A 277 16.20 -13.25 -24.53
C ASN A 277 16.54 -13.47 -23.05
N ILE A 278 16.97 -12.41 -22.35
CA ILE A 278 17.21 -12.42 -20.90
C ILE A 278 15.91 -12.71 -20.15
N ALA A 279 14.82 -11.99 -20.43
CA ALA A 279 13.55 -12.17 -19.71
C ALA A 279 12.95 -13.57 -19.93
N ILE A 280 13.10 -14.15 -21.14
CA ILE A 280 12.72 -15.54 -21.40
C ILE A 280 13.58 -16.50 -20.58
N ALA A 281 14.91 -16.35 -20.60
CA ALA A 281 15.81 -17.20 -19.82
C ALA A 281 15.49 -17.11 -18.32
N ALA A 282 15.27 -15.91 -17.79
CA ALA A 282 14.86 -15.68 -16.40
C ALA A 282 13.59 -16.45 -16.02
N GLY A 283 12.58 -16.44 -16.90
CA GLY A 283 11.31 -17.13 -16.67
C GLY A 283 11.38 -18.66 -16.76
N ILE A 284 12.46 -19.23 -17.30
CA ILE A 284 12.56 -20.67 -17.54
C ILE A 284 13.79 -21.36 -16.93
N HIS A 285 14.78 -20.62 -16.41
CA HIS A 285 16.09 -21.17 -16.01
C HIS A 285 15.99 -22.32 -14.99
N ASP A 286 14.96 -22.31 -14.15
CA ASP A 286 14.70 -23.28 -13.08
C ASP A 286 13.60 -24.30 -13.40
N LEU A 287 13.03 -24.33 -14.61
CA LEU A 287 11.98 -25.31 -14.97
C LEU A 287 12.47 -26.76 -14.94
N GLY A 288 13.77 -26.97 -15.19
CA GLY A 288 14.42 -28.27 -15.15
C GLY A 288 14.72 -28.80 -13.75
N ARG A 289 14.32 -28.10 -12.68
CA ARG A 289 14.63 -28.54 -11.31
C ARG A 289 13.94 -29.85 -10.94
N GLN A 290 14.69 -30.73 -10.29
CA GLN A 290 14.23 -31.98 -9.71
C GLN A 290 14.13 -31.88 -8.18
N ASP A 291 14.93 -31.01 -7.53
CA ASP A 291 14.89 -30.74 -6.09
C ASP A 291 15.22 -29.27 -5.72
N ASP A 292 14.95 -28.85 -4.49
CA ASP A 292 15.25 -27.49 -3.99
C ASP A 292 16.65 -27.38 -3.31
N ARG A 293 17.57 -28.31 -3.59
CA ARG A 293 18.99 -28.19 -3.20
C ARG A 293 19.79 -27.63 -4.38
N ARG A 294 21.07 -27.99 -4.52
CA ARG A 294 21.93 -27.49 -5.61
C ARG A 294 21.43 -27.93 -6.99
N ASP A 295 20.83 -29.12 -7.06
CA ASP A 295 20.34 -29.77 -8.27
C ASP A 295 21.19 -29.50 -9.53
N PRO A 296 22.40 -30.09 -9.62
CA PRO A 296 23.26 -29.92 -10.78
C PRO A 296 22.52 -30.18 -12.11
N ASP A 297 22.85 -29.38 -13.11
CA ASP A 297 22.43 -29.53 -14.51
C ASP A 297 20.97 -29.12 -14.75
N HIS A 298 20.32 -28.46 -13.79
CA HIS A 298 18.96 -27.96 -13.95
C HIS A 298 18.88 -26.94 -15.10
N GLY A 299 19.93 -26.13 -15.28
CA GLY A 299 20.03 -25.17 -16.37
C GLY A 299 20.05 -25.83 -17.75
N ILE A 300 20.77 -26.95 -17.89
CA ILE A 300 20.80 -27.76 -19.11
C ILE A 300 19.41 -28.34 -19.39
N ARG A 301 18.77 -28.93 -18.37
CA ARG A 301 17.42 -29.50 -18.51
C ARG A 301 16.39 -28.43 -18.88
N SER A 302 16.50 -27.22 -18.33
CA SER A 302 15.68 -26.07 -18.72
C SER A 302 15.91 -25.65 -20.18
N ALA A 303 17.16 -25.66 -20.65
CA ALA A 303 17.51 -25.36 -22.04
C ALA A 303 16.99 -26.44 -23.02
N GLU A 304 17.01 -27.71 -22.64
CA GLU A 304 16.41 -28.80 -23.41
C GLU A 304 14.89 -28.72 -23.44
N TRP A 305 14.26 -28.44 -22.30
CA TRP A 305 12.83 -28.22 -22.21
C TRP A 305 12.39 -27.12 -23.18
N MET A 306 13.11 -25.98 -23.21
CA MET A 306 12.85 -24.89 -24.13
C MET A 306 12.99 -25.32 -25.60
N SER A 307 14.04 -26.07 -25.93
CA SER A 307 14.29 -26.57 -27.29
C SER A 307 13.15 -27.46 -27.81
N ASN A 308 12.49 -28.21 -26.92
CA ASN A 308 11.37 -29.08 -27.25
C ASN A 308 10.01 -28.36 -27.26
N ASN A 309 9.96 -27.07 -26.88
CA ASN A 309 8.72 -26.31 -26.67
C ASN A 309 8.75 -24.92 -27.33
N ILE A 310 9.52 -24.74 -28.42
CA ILE A 310 9.70 -23.45 -29.11
C ILE A 310 8.34 -22.86 -29.55
N ASP A 311 7.44 -23.69 -30.09
CA ASP A 311 6.13 -23.28 -30.61
C ASP A 311 5.27 -22.52 -29.56
N ILE A 312 5.48 -22.81 -28.27
CA ILE A 312 4.73 -22.18 -27.18
C ILE A 312 5.10 -20.69 -27.04
N PHE A 313 6.36 -20.34 -27.28
CA PHE A 313 6.80 -18.94 -27.24
C PHE A 313 6.25 -18.15 -28.44
N GLU A 314 6.20 -18.77 -29.62
CA GLU A 314 5.61 -18.16 -30.81
C GLU A 314 4.12 -17.85 -30.62
N GLN A 315 3.36 -18.76 -30.00
CA GLN A 315 1.95 -18.55 -29.64
C GLN A 315 1.73 -17.35 -28.72
N ARG A 316 2.75 -16.94 -27.96
CA ARG A 316 2.75 -15.74 -27.10
C ARG A 316 3.28 -14.48 -27.79
N GLY A 317 3.51 -14.53 -29.11
CA GLY A 317 4.10 -13.42 -29.86
C GLY A 317 5.58 -13.18 -29.51
N LEU A 318 6.30 -14.22 -29.09
CA LEU A 318 7.75 -14.22 -28.89
C LEU A 318 8.39 -15.01 -30.03
N VAL A 319 8.50 -14.41 -31.21
CA VAL A 319 9.20 -15.02 -32.34
C VAL A 319 10.69 -15.10 -32.01
N LEU A 320 11.29 -16.29 -32.15
CA LEU A 320 12.69 -16.57 -31.81
C LEU A 320 13.46 -16.97 -33.07
N SER A 321 14.54 -16.26 -33.35
CA SER A 321 15.52 -16.71 -34.34
C SER A 321 16.41 -17.81 -33.76
N ASP A 322 17.13 -18.54 -34.61
CA ASP A 322 18.14 -19.51 -34.15
C ASP A 322 19.14 -18.89 -33.18
N LYS A 323 19.55 -17.64 -33.42
CA LYS A 323 20.46 -16.90 -32.54
C LYS A 323 19.85 -16.67 -31.16
N ASP A 324 18.55 -16.41 -31.09
CA ASP A 324 17.84 -16.19 -29.83
C ASP A 324 17.74 -17.48 -29.04
N ILE A 325 17.40 -18.58 -29.71
CA ILE A 325 17.35 -19.91 -29.12
C ILE A 325 18.72 -20.26 -28.53
N GLN A 326 19.81 -20.09 -29.29
CA GLN A 326 21.17 -20.35 -28.77
C GLN A 326 21.52 -19.43 -27.59
N THR A 327 21.09 -18.17 -27.62
CA THR A 327 21.35 -17.22 -26.51
C THR A 327 20.61 -17.65 -25.25
N ILE A 328 19.31 -17.91 -25.34
CA ILE A 328 18.47 -18.34 -24.20
C ILE A 328 19.00 -19.64 -23.60
N LYS A 329 19.35 -20.62 -24.45
CA LYS A 329 19.95 -21.88 -24.01
C LYS A 329 21.28 -21.65 -23.27
N ALA A 330 22.13 -20.75 -23.76
CA ALA A 330 23.40 -20.42 -23.10
C ALA A 330 23.15 -19.78 -21.74
N LEU A 331 22.24 -18.82 -21.64
CA LEU A 331 21.89 -18.18 -20.38
C LEU A 331 21.34 -19.19 -19.37
N CYS A 332 20.40 -20.05 -19.77
CA CYS A 332 19.88 -21.11 -18.90
C CYS A 332 20.96 -22.13 -18.52
N THR A 333 21.85 -22.52 -19.43
CA THR A 333 22.88 -23.51 -19.11
C THR A 333 23.89 -22.95 -18.13
N TYR A 334 24.47 -21.78 -18.42
CA TYR A 334 25.64 -21.30 -17.71
C TYR A 334 25.34 -20.54 -16.41
N HIS A 335 24.08 -20.20 -16.11
CA HIS A 335 23.74 -19.43 -14.90
C HIS A 335 24.02 -20.17 -13.59
N GLU A 336 24.03 -21.51 -13.59
CA GLU A 336 24.22 -22.31 -12.37
C GLU A 336 25.70 -22.54 -11.99
N TYR A 337 26.63 -22.19 -12.87
CA TYR A 337 28.07 -22.40 -12.68
C TYR A 337 28.73 -21.22 -11.95
N PHE A 338 29.83 -21.50 -11.26
CA PHE A 338 30.67 -20.41 -10.77
C PHE A 338 31.36 -19.73 -11.94
N TYR A 339 31.60 -18.42 -11.84
CA TYR A 339 32.24 -17.67 -12.92
C TYR A 339 33.59 -18.22 -13.41
N LYS A 340 34.37 -18.85 -12.53
CA LYS A 340 35.66 -19.47 -12.87
C LYS A 340 35.50 -20.75 -13.73
N GLU A 341 34.31 -21.33 -13.72
CA GLU A 341 33.93 -22.56 -14.43
C GLU A 341 33.31 -22.24 -15.79
N VAL A 342 32.87 -21.00 -16.02
CA VAL A 342 32.31 -20.57 -17.31
C VAL A 342 33.45 -20.37 -18.32
N PRO A 343 33.42 -21.05 -19.48
CA PRO A 343 34.47 -20.89 -20.49
C PRO A 343 34.64 -19.45 -20.95
N GLU A 344 35.88 -19.01 -21.18
CA GLU A 344 36.19 -17.62 -21.56
C GLU A 344 35.44 -17.18 -22.83
N VAL A 345 35.28 -18.10 -23.80
CA VAL A 345 34.51 -17.84 -25.03
C VAL A 345 33.04 -17.53 -24.76
N ILE A 346 32.44 -18.17 -23.76
CA ILE A 346 31.05 -17.94 -23.35
C ILE A 346 30.95 -16.58 -22.65
N MET A 347 31.87 -16.29 -21.72
CA MET A 347 31.92 -14.98 -21.04
C MET A 347 32.13 -13.84 -22.03
N LYS A 348 32.98 -14.03 -23.05
CA LYS A 348 33.22 -13.02 -24.09
C LYS A 348 31.99 -12.77 -24.96
N HIS A 349 31.18 -13.80 -25.21
CA HIS A 349 30.02 -13.71 -26.10
C HIS A 349 28.73 -13.28 -25.39
N TYR A 350 28.52 -13.71 -24.15
CA TYR A 350 27.27 -13.53 -23.41
C TYR A 350 27.43 -12.76 -22.09
N GLY A 351 28.63 -12.26 -21.77
CA GLY A 351 29.03 -11.81 -20.43
C GLY A 351 27.99 -10.96 -19.71
N ILE A 352 27.54 -9.85 -20.31
CA ILE A 352 26.58 -8.95 -19.66
C ILE A 352 25.21 -9.61 -19.44
N SER A 353 24.70 -10.36 -20.43
CA SER A 353 23.41 -11.05 -20.34
C SER A 353 23.45 -12.18 -19.32
N LEU A 354 24.58 -12.88 -19.23
CA LEU A 354 24.81 -13.94 -18.25
C LEU A 354 24.94 -13.35 -16.84
N ASP A 355 25.69 -12.25 -16.69
CA ASP A 355 25.78 -11.50 -15.43
C ASP A 355 24.39 -11.07 -14.95
N ILE A 356 23.52 -10.58 -15.84
CA ILE A 356 22.16 -10.17 -15.47
C ILE A 356 21.34 -11.34 -14.93
N ILE A 357 21.35 -12.50 -15.57
CA ILE A 357 20.58 -13.67 -15.10
C ILE A 357 21.12 -14.17 -13.76
N MET A 358 22.44 -14.31 -13.65
CA MET A 358 23.09 -14.77 -12.41
C MET A 358 22.80 -13.81 -11.25
N HIS A 359 22.85 -12.49 -11.49
CA HIS A 359 22.54 -11.51 -10.47
C HIS A 359 21.03 -11.42 -10.16
N ALA A 360 20.16 -11.61 -11.15
CA ALA A 360 18.71 -11.63 -10.93
C ALA A 360 18.28 -12.82 -10.05
N ASP A 361 18.80 -14.03 -10.28
CA ASP A 361 18.60 -15.18 -9.37
C ASP A 361 19.19 -14.87 -7.99
N LEU A 362 20.42 -14.36 -7.96
CA LEU A 362 21.10 -14.02 -6.72
C LEU A 362 20.29 -13.02 -5.89
N LEU A 363 19.79 -11.92 -6.46
CA LEU A 363 18.98 -10.91 -5.75
C LEU A 363 17.72 -11.51 -5.11
N ASP A 364 17.18 -12.60 -5.65
CA ASP A 364 16.01 -13.25 -5.06
C ASP A 364 16.34 -14.20 -3.89
N ARG A 365 17.61 -14.40 -3.54
CA ARG A 365 18.04 -15.35 -2.50
C ARG A 365 17.64 -14.96 -1.07
N PHE A 366 17.11 -13.75 -0.86
CA PHE A 366 16.54 -13.36 0.44
C PHE A 366 15.38 -14.27 0.89
N ARG A 367 14.74 -14.99 -0.04
CA ARG A 367 13.72 -16.00 0.27
C ARG A 367 14.27 -17.27 0.95
N LEU A 368 15.59 -17.48 0.89
CA LEU A 368 16.19 -18.72 1.35
C LEU A 368 16.29 -18.75 2.89
N PRO A 369 16.00 -19.89 3.53
CA PRO A 369 15.86 -19.98 5.00
C PRO A 369 17.19 -19.82 5.76
N LYS A 370 18.35 -20.02 5.10
CA LYS A 370 19.67 -19.84 5.72
C LYS A 370 20.27 -18.51 5.32
N LEU A 371 20.55 -17.66 6.31
CA LEU A 371 21.18 -16.34 6.11
C LEU A 371 22.55 -16.44 5.42
N THR A 372 23.27 -17.55 5.58
CA THR A 372 24.55 -17.80 4.87
C THR A 372 24.39 -17.93 3.36
N TRP A 373 23.16 -18.18 2.88
CA TRP A 373 22.81 -18.28 1.46
C TRP A 373 22.25 -16.97 0.89
N TRP A 374 22.08 -15.95 1.73
CA TRP A 374 21.67 -14.63 1.27
C TRP A 374 22.74 -13.99 0.38
N PRO A 375 22.35 -13.04 -0.47
CA PRO A 375 23.26 -12.34 -1.36
C PRO A 375 24.49 -11.77 -0.66
N LYS A 376 25.68 -12.03 -1.21
CA LYS A 376 26.93 -11.41 -0.77
C LYS A 376 27.50 -10.56 -1.88
N SER A 377 27.93 -9.34 -1.54
CA SER A 377 28.49 -8.38 -2.48
C SER A 377 29.71 -8.90 -3.24
N GLU A 378 30.50 -9.78 -2.62
CA GLU A 378 31.69 -10.42 -3.22
C GLU A 378 31.40 -11.27 -4.46
N PHE A 379 30.16 -11.73 -4.65
CA PHE A 379 29.73 -12.53 -5.80
C PHE A 379 29.01 -11.71 -6.87
N ILE A 380 28.89 -10.38 -6.70
CA ILE A 380 28.16 -9.51 -7.62
C ILE A 380 29.13 -8.67 -8.44
N ARG A 381 29.12 -8.86 -9.77
CA ARG A 381 29.96 -8.09 -10.71
C ARG A 381 29.32 -6.78 -11.17
N LEU A 382 28.00 -6.72 -11.27
CA LEU A 382 27.29 -5.53 -11.73
C LEU A 382 27.09 -4.53 -10.59
N GLU A 383 27.51 -3.29 -10.79
CA GLU A 383 27.31 -2.21 -9.82
C GLU A 383 25.82 -1.96 -9.55
N SER A 384 24.98 -2.07 -10.59
CA SER A 384 23.53 -1.97 -10.49
C SER A 384 22.95 -3.03 -9.54
N ALA A 385 23.37 -4.30 -9.68
CA ALA A 385 22.95 -5.37 -8.79
C ALA A 385 23.44 -5.17 -7.34
N GLN A 386 24.66 -4.68 -7.14
CA GLN A 386 25.16 -4.37 -5.79
C GLN A 386 24.29 -3.33 -5.09
N LYS A 387 23.92 -2.25 -5.80
CA LYS A 387 23.07 -1.19 -5.30
C LYS A 387 21.64 -1.67 -5.01
N LEU A 388 21.10 -2.57 -5.84
CA LEU A 388 19.76 -3.16 -5.67
C LEU A 388 19.61 -4.02 -4.40
N LEU A 389 20.71 -4.49 -3.79
CA LEU A 389 20.64 -5.23 -2.52
C LEU A 389 19.87 -4.49 -1.43
N SER A 390 19.94 -3.15 -1.43
CA SER A 390 19.26 -2.30 -0.45
C SER A 390 17.72 -2.30 -0.55
N CYS A 391 17.16 -2.74 -1.68
CA CYS A 391 15.71 -2.90 -1.85
C CYS A 391 15.27 -4.36 -2.10
N ALA A 392 16.15 -5.22 -2.61
CA ALA A 392 15.82 -6.58 -3.01
C ALA A 392 15.23 -7.44 -1.87
N GLY A 393 15.82 -7.39 -0.68
CA GLY A 393 15.32 -8.17 0.46
C GLY A 393 13.89 -7.79 0.87
N ARG A 394 13.58 -6.49 0.85
CA ARG A 394 12.21 -6.02 1.13
C ARG A 394 11.23 -6.47 0.04
N PHE A 395 11.62 -6.37 -1.23
CA PHE A 395 10.76 -6.80 -2.33
C PHE A 395 10.47 -8.30 -2.28
N THR A 396 11.49 -9.12 -2.12
CA THR A 396 11.34 -10.58 -2.03
C THR A 396 10.48 -10.98 -0.83
N LEU A 397 10.77 -10.50 0.38
CA LEU A 397 10.01 -10.90 1.57
C LEU A 397 8.57 -10.35 1.58
N LYS A 398 8.35 -9.14 1.05
CA LYS A 398 7.00 -8.57 0.92
C LYS A 398 6.13 -9.37 -0.06
N SER A 399 6.73 -9.86 -1.15
CA SER A 399 6.01 -10.73 -2.08
C SER A 399 5.62 -12.08 -1.47
N GLU A 400 6.47 -12.65 -0.62
CA GLU A 400 6.20 -13.90 0.10
C GLU A 400 5.14 -13.72 1.19
N GLU A 401 5.12 -12.58 1.88
CA GLU A 401 4.02 -12.20 2.78
C GLU A 401 2.68 -12.23 2.07
N TYR A 402 2.58 -11.56 0.91
CA TYR A 402 1.35 -11.57 0.11
C TYR A 402 0.99 -12.94 -0.44
N ALA A 403 1.98 -13.77 -0.78
CA ALA A 403 1.74 -15.13 -1.26
C ALA A 403 1.12 -16.04 -0.18
N LEU A 404 1.40 -15.78 1.10
CA LEU A 404 0.82 -16.52 2.23
C LEU A 404 -0.57 -16.01 2.64
N ASP A 405 -0.89 -14.75 2.34
CA ASP A 405 -2.19 -14.14 2.65
C ASP A 405 -3.28 -14.46 1.61
N GLU A 406 -2.89 -14.73 0.36
CA GLU A 406 -3.81 -14.96 -0.76
C GLU A 406 -4.10 -16.46 -0.97
N SER A 407 -5.38 -16.85 -1.07
CA SER A 407 -5.78 -18.27 -1.17
C SER A 407 -5.57 -18.91 -2.55
N GLN A 408 -5.32 -18.13 -3.61
CA GLN A 408 -5.00 -18.63 -4.96
C GLN A 408 -4.60 -17.49 -5.92
N TYR A 409 -3.30 -17.32 -6.17
CA TYR A 409 -2.63 -16.92 -7.43
C TYR A 409 -1.20 -16.43 -7.11
N LYS A 410 -0.17 -17.11 -7.59
CA LYS A 410 1.21 -16.84 -7.16
C LYS A 410 1.85 -15.59 -7.79
N PRO A 411 1.85 -15.38 -9.13
CA PRO A 411 2.43 -14.18 -9.73
C PRO A 411 1.81 -12.85 -9.24
N LYS A 412 0.53 -12.88 -8.83
CA LYS A 412 -0.18 -11.70 -8.30
C LYS A 412 0.52 -11.13 -7.07
N SER A 413 0.92 -11.97 -6.12
CA SER A 413 1.64 -11.56 -4.90
C SER A 413 2.95 -10.81 -5.20
N VAL A 414 3.68 -11.24 -6.23
CA VAL A 414 4.93 -10.61 -6.67
C VAL A 414 4.66 -9.27 -7.35
N ILE A 415 3.71 -9.21 -8.29
CA ILE A 415 3.34 -7.96 -8.97
C ILE A 415 2.82 -6.93 -7.95
N ARG A 416 2.03 -7.37 -6.97
CA ARG A 416 1.51 -6.56 -5.87
C ARG A 416 2.63 -5.87 -5.09
N ALA A 417 3.63 -6.64 -4.65
CA ALA A 417 4.81 -6.10 -3.95
C ALA A 417 5.64 -5.16 -4.85
N ALA A 418 5.79 -5.48 -6.14
CA ALA A 418 6.57 -4.67 -7.07
C ALA A 418 5.92 -3.30 -7.35
N VAL A 419 4.58 -3.25 -7.44
CA VAL A 419 3.82 -2.00 -7.57
C VAL A 419 3.93 -1.15 -6.30
N GLU A 420 3.79 -1.74 -5.10
CA GLU A 420 3.95 -1.02 -3.83
C GLU A 420 5.34 -0.37 -3.68
N MET A 421 6.36 -0.98 -4.28
CA MET A 421 7.73 -0.48 -4.23
C MET A 421 8.10 0.45 -5.39
N ASN A 422 7.15 0.83 -6.26
CA ASN A 422 7.38 1.63 -7.47
C ASN A 422 8.37 1.00 -8.48
N ILE A 423 8.54 -0.32 -8.42
CA ILE A 423 9.33 -1.08 -9.41
C ILE A 423 8.52 -1.23 -10.70
N VAL A 424 7.21 -1.42 -10.56
CA VAL A 424 6.25 -1.61 -11.65
C VAL A 424 5.25 -0.46 -11.63
N SER A 425 4.99 0.15 -12.77
CA SER A 425 3.95 1.17 -12.92
C SER A 425 2.58 0.56 -12.66
N ALA A 426 1.72 1.28 -11.93
CA ALA A 426 0.32 0.93 -11.81
C ALA A 426 -0.30 0.74 -13.22
N PRO A 427 -0.99 -0.38 -13.49
CA PRO A 427 -1.55 -0.65 -14.81
C PRO A 427 -2.62 0.39 -15.18
N ASN A 428 -2.65 0.76 -16.46
CA ASN A 428 -3.56 1.79 -16.97
C ASN A 428 -5.00 1.21 -17.06
N PRO A 429 -6.01 1.81 -16.40
CA PRO A 429 -7.38 1.27 -16.33
C PRO A 429 -8.06 1.10 -17.70
N VAL A 430 -7.58 1.78 -18.75
CA VAL A 430 -8.17 1.75 -20.11
C VAL A 430 -7.68 0.57 -20.97
N ILE A 431 -6.53 -0.05 -20.65
CA ILE A 431 -5.87 -1.06 -21.50
C ILE A 431 -6.27 -2.51 -21.10
N SER A 432 -7.22 -2.66 -20.17
CA SER A 432 -7.58 -3.95 -19.55
C SER A 432 -8.45 -4.91 -20.38
N LYS A 433 -8.61 -4.69 -21.69
CA LYS A 433 -9.37 -5.61 -22.59
C LYS A 433 -8.51 -6.47 -23.52
N THR A 434 -7.21 -6.59 -23.27
CA THR A 434 -6.34 -7.43 -24.10
C THR A 434 -6.12 -8.78 -23.42
N LYS A 435 -6.85 -9.82 -23.86
CA LYS A 435 -6.56 -11.22 -23.50
C LYS A 435 -5.12 -11.56 -23.90
N LEU A 436 -4.24 -11.76 -22.91
CA LEU A 436 -2.92 -12.37 -23.09
C LEU A 436 -2.95 -13.79 -22.50
N GLY A 437 -3.47 -14.74 -23.28
CA GLY A 437 -3.54 -16.16 -22.92
C GLY A 437 -4.70 -16.54 -21.96
N ASN A 438 -4.48 -17.59 -21.17
CA ASN A 438 -5.47 -18.20 -20.25
C ASN A 438 -5.52 -17.58 -18.84
N TYR A 439 -4.81 -16.47 -18.62
CA TYR A 439 -4.74 -15.81 -17.32
C TYR A 439 -5.79 -14.71 -17.22
N GLU A 440 -6.93 -14.99 -16.56
CA GLU A 440 -7.92 -13.96 -16.20
C GLU A 440 -7.39 -13.14 -15.00
N LEU A 441 -6.69 -12.05 -15.30
CA LEU A 441 -6.20 -11.05 -14.34
C LEU A 441 -7.15 -9.85 -14.15
N GLU A 442 -8.31 -9.88 -14.81
CA GLU A 442 -9.14 -8.69 -15.08
C GLU A 442 -9.82 -8.06 -13.84
N SER A 443 -10.19 -8.84 -12.81
CA SER A 443 -10.93 -8.27 -11.66
C SER A 443 -10.04 -7.64 -10.58
N ASP A 444 -8.95 -8.30 -10.21
CA ASP A 444 -8.29 -8.00 -8.92
C ASP A 444 -7.17 -6.96 -9.05
N ILE A 445 -6.52 -6.84 -10.22
CA ILE A 445 -5.52 -5.78 -10.44
C ILE A 445 -6.19 -4.42 -10.61
N HIS A 446 -7.37 -4.37 -11.24
CA HIS A 446 -8.15 -3.15 -11.31
C HIS A 446 -8.60 -2.71 -9.91
N GLN A 447 -9.09 -3.66 -9.09
CA GLN A 447 -9.43 -3.42 -7.69
C GLN A 447 -8.22 -3.04 -6.83
N TYR A 448 -7.03 -3.62 -7.04
CA TYR A 448 -5.81 -3.28 -6.31
C TYR A 448 -5.24 -1.90 -6.69
N THR A 449 -5.36 -1.52 -7.97
CA THR A 449 -4.94 -0.21 -8.45
C THR A 449 -5.86 0.89 -7.90
N LEU A 450 -7.17 0.62 -7.87
CA LEU A 450 -8.15 1.42 -7.14
C LEU A 450 -7.81 1.47 -5.65
N TRP A 451 -7.52 0.33 -5.01
CA TRP A 451 -7.20 0.22 -3.58
C TRP A 451 -5.97 1.03 -3.20
N GLN A 452 -4.89 1.00 -3.99
CA GLN A 452 -3.69 1.80 -3.73
C GLN A 452 -3.95 3.29 -3.95
N GLN A 453 -4.73 3.68 -4.96
CA GLN A 453 -5.09 5.09 -5.19
C GLN A 453 -6.00 5.62 -4.07
N THR A 454 -7.04 4.86 -3.72
CA THR A 454 -7.91 5.13 -2.57
C THR A 454 -7.07 5.22 -1.30
N ARG A 455 -6.23 4.22 -1.00
CA ARG A 455 -5.37 4.20 0.20
C ARG A 455 -4.34 5.33 0.21
N GLU A 456 -3.75 5.71 -0.90
CA GLU A 456 -2.81 6.84 -0.96
C GLU A 456 -3.53 8.16 -0.72
N ILE A 457 -4.74 8.34 -1.26
CA ILE A 457 -5.56 9.54 -1.03
C ILE A 457 -6.07 9.57 0.41
N LEU A 458 -6.54 8.44 0.94
CA LEU A 458 -6.92 8.28 2.34
C LEU A 458 -5.72 8.52 3.27
N ASN A 459 -4.53 8.02 2.96
CA ASN A 459 -3.29 8.31 3.70
C ASN A 459 -2.87 9.78 3.58
N ARG A 460 -3.13 10.43 2.42
CA ARG A 460 -2.90 11.86 2.26
C ARG A 460 -3.87 12.65 3.14
N LEU A 461 -5.16 12.30 3.16
CA LEU A 461 -6.19 12.86 4.03
C LEU A 461 -5.86 12.62 5.52
N ASP A 462 -5.39 11.44 5.90
CA ASP A 462 -4.99 11.09 7.27
C ASP A 462 -3.72 11.85 7.73
N ARG A 463 -2.83 12.19 6.78
CA ARG A 463 -1.70 13.11 7.02
C ARG A 463 -2.12 14.58 7.09
N LEU A 464 -3.35 14.92 6.66
CA LEU A 464 -3.94 16.25 6.89
C LEU A 464 -4.49 16.25 8.32
N ARG A 465 -3.60 16.44 9.31
CA ARG A 465 -3.94 16.52 10.73
C ARG A 465 -4.71 17.81 11.06
N TYR A 466 -5.86 18.00 10.42
CA TYR A 466 -6.82 19.04 10.76
C TYR A 466 -8.21 18.44 10.97
N GLY A 467 -8.74 18.62 12.18
CA GLY A 467 -10.13 18.31 12.49
C GLY A 467 -10.42 16.81 12.57
N HIS A 468 -11.12 16.39 13.62
CA HIS A 468 -11.66 15.03 13.74
C HIS A 468 -12.39 14.62 12.44
N VAL A 469 -13.02 15.58 11.74
CA VAL A 469 -13.76 15.38 10.50
C VAL A 469 -12.95 14.77 9.36
N LEU A 470 -11.67 15.13 9.18
CA LEU A 470 -10.85 14.64 8.04
C LEU A 470 -10.20 13.27 8.29
N SER A 471 -10.42 12.66 9.47
CA SER A 471 -9.82 11.38 9.83
C SER A 471 -10.58 10.18 9.25
N MET A 472 -9.83 9.12 8.96
CA MET A 472 -10.33 7.83 8.49
C MET A 472 -11.41 7.23 9.39
N SER A 473 -11.22 7.30 10.70
CA SER A 473 -12.18 6.78 11.69
C SER A 473 -13.57 7.39 11.58
N ASN A 474 -13.71 8.57 10.95
CA ASN A 474 -15.01 9.16 10.76
C ASN A 474 -15.73 8.60 9.55
N VAL A 475 -15.04 8.21 8.48
CA VAL A 475 -15.69 7.70 7.27
C VAL A 475 -15.94 6.18 7.32
N GLU A 476 -15.30 5.46 8.23
CA GLU A 476 -15.43 4.00 8.40
C GLU A 476 -16.74 3.54 9.08
N GLY A 477 -17.26 2.38 8.66
CA GLY A 477 -18.39 1.70 9.29
C GLY A 477 -19.78 2.28 8.94
N TYR A 478 -19.88 3.02 7.83
CA TYR A 478 -21.13 3.59 7.32
C TYR A 478 -21.65 2.83 6.10
N PRO A 479 -22.98 2.74 5.90
CA PRO A 479 -23.54 2.07 4.75
C PRO A 479 -23.16 2.77 3.44
N THR A 480 -22.72 1.99 2.46
CA THR A 480 -22.46 2.45 1.10
C THR A 480 -23.73 2.93 0.43
N LEU A 481 -23.75 4.18 0.00
CA LEU A 481 -24.84 4.69 -0.84
C LEU A 481 -24.49 4.47 -2.32
N PRO A 482 -25.46 3.99 -3.13
CA PRO A 482 -25.26 3.86 -4.56
C PRO A 482 -25.04 5.24 -5.20
N LEU A 483 -23.93 5.39 -5.92
CA LEU A 483 -23.60 6.60 -6.66
C LEU A 483 -24.29 6.55 -8.03
N SER A 484 -25.26 7.44 -8.26
CA SER A 484 -25.94 7.67 -9.54
C SER A 484 -25.07 8.52 -10.47
N LYS A 485 -24.69 8.03 -11.65
CA LYS A 485 -23.73 8.72 -12.55
C LYS A 485 -24.17 10.10 -13.10
N ASN A 486 -25.39 10.53 -12.84
CA ASN A 486 -25.96 11.68 -13.53
C ASN A 486 -26.24 12.83 -12.56
N GLN A 487 -25.38 13.85 -12.63
CA GLN A 487 -25.65 15.23 -12.18
C GLN A 487 -25.51 15.55 -10.68
N PHE A 488 -24.41 15.10 -10.06
CA PHE A 488 -24.08 15.59 -8.72
C PHE A 488 -23.44 16.98 -8.71
N GLY A 489 -23.57 17.70 -7.58
CA GLY A 489 -22.81 18.94 -7.33
C GLY A 489 -21.29 18.73 -7.43
N ALA A 490 -20.51 19.81 -7.53
CA ALA A 490 -19.08 19.78 -7.91
C ALA A 490 -18.22 18.73 -7.15
N ALA A 491 -18.47 18.51 -5.86
CA ALA A 491 -17.73 17.55 -5.04
C ALA A 491 -17.95 16.08 -5.42
N LEU A 492 -19.07 15.76 -6.04
CA LEU A 492 -19.53 14.41 -6.36
C LEU A 492 -19.56 14.16 -7.87
N ASN A 493 -19.16 15.16 -8.67
CA ASN A 493 -19.05 15.02 -10.12
C ASN A 493 -17.79 14.17 -10.45
N PRO A 494 -17.93 13.00 -11.10
CA PRO A 494 -16.79 12.14 -11.45
C PRO A 494 -15.83 12.73 -12.48
N GLU A 495 -16.24 13.76 -13.23
CA GLU A 495 -15.36 14.50 -14.15
C GLU A 495 -14.45 15.49 -13.41
N ILE A 496 -14.84 15.93 -12.22
CA ILE A 496 -14.12 16.93 -11.40
C ILE A 496 -13.40 16.24 -10.24
N ASN A 497 -14.08 15.29 -9.58
CA ASN A 497 -13.54 14.52 -8.47
C ASN A 497 -13.18 13.10 -8.94
N PRO A 498 -11.88 12.81 -9.17
CA PRO A 498 -11.46 11.52 -9.70
C PRO A 498 -11.82 10.36 -8.76
N LEU A 499 -12.02 10.62 -7.47
CA LEU A 499 -12.42 9.63 -6.47
C LEU A 499 -13.78 9.00 -6.74
N MET A 500 -14.71 9.73 -7.35
CA MET A 500 -16.07 9.24 -7.58
C MET A 500 -16.10 8.09 -8.58
N SER A 501 -15.17 8.09 -9.55
CA SER A 501 -14.98 6.96 -10.47
C SER A 501 -14.34 5.74 -9.80
N LEU A 502 -13.59 5.93 -8.71
CA LEU A 502 -12.95 4.86 -7.93
C LEU A 502 -13.96 4.11 -7.04
N PHE A 503 -14.90 4.82 -6.41
CA PHE A 503 -15.83 4.20 -5.45
C PHE A 503 -16.87 3.25 -6.04
N GLU A 504 -17.13 3.32 -7.36
CA GLU A 504 -18.10 2.43 -8.03
C GLU A 504 -17.61 0.98 -8.17
N ASN A 505 -16.28 0.76 -8.13
CA ASN A 505 -15.67 -0.53 -8.47
C ASN A 505 -14.74 -1.09 -7.37
N ASP A 506 -14.64 -0.44 -6.20
CA ASP A 506 -13.73 -0.79 -5.09
C ASP A 506 -14.43 -1.66 -4.01
N PRO A 507 -13.90 -2.83 -3.61
CA PRO A 507 -14.37 -3.60 -2.46
C PRO A 507 -14.27 -2.88 -1.10
N ILE A 508 -13.32 -1.94 -0.92
CA ILE A 508 -13.18 -1.12 0.31
C ILE A 508 -14.38 -0.21 0.51
N SER A 509 -15.05 0.21 -0.58
CA SER A 509 -16.23 1.08 -0.51
C SER A 509 -17.23 0.56 0.53
N LYS A 510 -17.38 -0.76 0.68
CA LYS A 510 -18.25 -1.41 1.68
C LYS A 510 -17.97 -1.05 3.14
N SER A 511 -16.79 -0.49 3.45
CA SER A 511 -16.38 -0.09 4.79
C SER A 511 -16.23 1.42 4.98
N ILE A 512 -16.31 2.24 3.94
CA ILE A 512 -16.12 3.71 4.01
C ILE A 512 -17.25 4.47 3.32
N ASP A 513 -17.65 5.63 3.83
CA ASP A 513 -18.67 6.48 3.21
C ASP A 513 -18.09 7.26 2.01
N PRO A 514 -18.36 6.87 0.75
CA PRO A 514 -17.74 7.48 -0.42
C PRO A 514 -18.15 8.94 -0.61
N VAL A 515 -19.36 9.32 -0.17
CA VAL A 515 -19.88 10.69 -0.30
C VAL A 515 -19.15 11.63 0.64
N GLU A 516 -18.88 11.21 1.88
CA GLU A 516 -18.11 12.06 2.83
C GLU A 516 -16.66 12.20 2.37
N VAL A 517 -16.02 11.14 1.88
CA VAL A 517 -14.65 11.20 1.36
C VAL A 517 -14.56 12.14 0.15
N ALA A 518 -15.53 12.08 -0.76
CA ALA A 518 -15.59 12.96 -1.91
C ALA A 518 -15.73 14.44 -1.50
N TRP A 519 -16.58 14.73 -0.51
CA TRP A 519 -16.68 16.07 0.06
C TRP A 519 -15.38 16.54 0.70
N GLN A 520 -14.72 15.71 1.51
CA GLN A 520 -13.46 16.08 2.15
C GLN A 520 -12.38 16.40 1.11
N TYR A 521 -12.26 15.57 0.07
CA TYR A 521 -11.32 15.82 -1.03
C TYR A 521 -11.61 17.15 -1.73
N HIS A 522 -12.87 17.38 -2.09
CA HIS A 522 -13.31 18.61 -2.77
C HIS A 522 -13.02 19.86 -1.94
N LEU A 523 -13.44 19.86 -0.67
CA LEU A 523 -13.27 21.01 0.22
C LEU A 523 -11.81 21.38 0.41
N VAL A 524 -10.93 20.39 0.46
CA VAL A 524 -9.50 20.59 0.70
C VAL A 524 -8.73 20.98 -0.57
N ASN A 525 -9.04 20.36 -1.72
CA ASN A 525 -8.19 20.48 -2.91
C ASN A 525 -8.79 21.34 -4.02
N GLU A 526 -10.12 21.49 -4.07
CA GLU A 526 -10.82 22.14 -5.18
C GLU A 526 -11.45 23.50 -4.81
N THR A 527 -11.48 23.86 -3.51
CA THR A 527 -11.99 25.17 -3.08
C THR A 527 -10.87 26.21 -2.99
N PRO A 528 -11.14 27.50 -3.29
CA PRO A 528 -10.13 28.56 -3.26
C PRO A 528 -9.29 28.60 -1.98
N ASN A 529 -9.95 28.53 -0.82
CA ASN A 529 -9.29 28.61 0.49
C ASN A 529 -9.08 27.23 1.15
N GLY A 530 -9.31 26.13 0.43
CA GLY A 530 -9.19 24.75 0.96
C GLY A 530 -7.78 24.39 1.43
N HIS A 531 -6.76 25.01 0.85
CA HIS A 531 -5.36 24.86 1.28
C HIS A 531 -5.12 25.28 2.74
N LEU A 532 -5.97 26.14 3.32
CA LEU A 532 -5.91 26.54 4.73
C LEU A 532 -6.34 25.43 5.68
N PHE A 533 -6.94 24.34 5.22
CA PHE A 533 -7.04 23.12 6.05
C PHE A 533 -5.68 22.48 6.30
N LYS A 534 -4.69 22.73 5.42
CA LYS A 534 -3.33 22.18 5.53
C LYS A 534 -2.36 23.19 6.13
N HIS A 535 -2.52 24.47 5.80
CA HIS A 535 -1.56 25.54 6.10
C HIS A 535 -2.24 26.70 6.83
N ASN A 536 -2.88 26.44 7.98
CA ASN A 536 -3.42 27.47 8.86
C ASN A 536 -2.42 27.86 9.94
N ARG A 537 -2.25 29.15 10.18
CA ARG A 537 -1.39 29.70 11.24
C ARG A 537 -1.85 29.32 12.65
N LEU A 538 -3.14 29.01 12.83
CA LEU A 538 -3.69 28.45 14.06
C LEU A 538 -2.94 27.19 14.50
N PHE A 539 -2.51 26.35 13.55
CA PHE A 539 -1.81 25.09 13.83
C PHE A 539 -0.39 25.34 14.34
N ASP A 540 0.31 26.29 13.71
CA ASP A 540 1.65 26.70 14.12
C ASP A 540 1.65 27.29 15.54
N GLN A 541 0.55 27.89 15.97
CA GLN A 541 0.44 28.50 17.29
C GLN A 541 0.22 27.46 18.39
N ILE A 542 -0.58 26.44 18.12
CA ILE A 542 -1.00 25.45 19.12
C ILE A 542 0.04 24.33 19.33
N ASN A 543 0.83 24.00 18.31
CA ASN A 543 1.76 22.87 18.35
C ASN A 543 3.17 23.20 18.91
N LYS A 544 3.41 24.40 19.43
CA LYS A 544 4.78 24.87 19.70
C LYS A 544 5.47 24.32 20.95
N GLY A 545 4.76 23.76 21.93
CA GLY A 545 5.36 23.26 23.18
C GLY A 545 5.98 24.35 24.10
N ASP A 546 6.34 25.52 23.54
CA ASP A 546 6.96 26.68 24.22
C ASP A 546 5.96 27.56 25.02
N GLY A 547 4.77 27.04 25.30
CA GLY A 547 3.65 27.77 25.92
C GLY A 547 2.72 28.41 24.88
N LEU A 548 1.48 28.69 25.29
CA LEU A 548 0.40 29.17 24.39
C LEU A 548 -0.33 30.36 25.03
N THR A 549 -0.43 31.48 24.32
CA THR A 549 -1.20 32.64 24.78
C THR A 549 -2.52 32.74 24.03
N LEU A 550 -3.61 32.76 24.78
CA LEU A 550 -4.97 32.82 24.29
C LEU A 550 -5.65 34.09 24.79
N ILE A 551 -6.41 34.74 23.92
CA ILE A 551 -7.13 35.98 24.18
C ILE A 551 -8.57 35.64 24.58
N HIS A 552 -8.97 36.07 25.77
CA HIS A 552 -10.34 36.07 26.24
C HIS A 552 -10.87 37.51 26.29
N ILE A 553 -11.98 37.76 25.60
CA ILE A 553 -12.62 39.09 25.57
C ILE A 553 -13.86 39.03 26.46
N THR A 554 -13.96 39.96 27.41
CA THR A 554 -15.09 39.99 28.34
C THR A 554 -15.49 41.41 28.73
N PRO A 555 -16.80 41.73 28.77
CA PRO A 555 -17.29 42.97 29.38
C PRO A 555 -17.47 42.86 30.90
N ASN A 556 -17.28 41.66 31.48
CA ASN A 556 -17.62 41.36 32.87
C ASN A 556 -16.39 41.33 33.79
N LEU A 557 -15.25 41.93 33.39
CA LEU A 557 -14.03 41.88 34.20
C LEU A 557 -14.26 42.45 35.61
N ASP A 558 -14.94 43.60 35.72
CA ASP A 558 -15.23 44.23 37.01
C ASP A 558 -16.09 43.31 37.91
N GLN A 559 -17.05 42.58 37.32
CA GLN A 559 -17.87 41.60 38.06
C GLN A 559 -17.05 40.38 38.51
N ILE A 560 -16.12 39.90 37.67
CA ILE A 560 -15.23 38.79 37.99
C ILE A 560 -14.30 39.19 39.15
N MET A 561 -13.70 40.38 39.08
CA MET A 561 -12.76 40.89 40.08
C MET A 561 -13.42 41.19 41.43
N ASN A 562 -14.65 41.70 41.42
CA ASN A 562 -15.42 41.98 42.66
C ASN A 562 -16.09 40.72 43.25
N GLY A 563 -16.20 39.64 42.48
CA GLY A 563 -16.73 38.36 42.93
C GLY A 563 -15.63 37.44 43.48
N ASN A 564 -15.71 36.16 43.12
CA ASN A 564 -14.74 35.14 43.57
C ASN A 564 -13.46 35.11 42.72
N LYS A 565 -13.19 36.14 41.90
CA LYS A 565 -12.03 36.21 40.98
C LYS A 565 -11.87 34.95 40.13
N THR A 566 -12.99 34.48 39.59
CA THR A 566 -13.06 33.19 38.91
C THR A 566 -13.60 33.34 37.50
N LEU A 567 -12.89 32.76 36.54
CA LEU A 567 -13.35 32.59 35.17
C LEU A 567 -14.07 31.24 35.02
N TYR A 568 -15.28 31.26 34.48
CA TYR A 568 -16.11 30.08 34.31
C TYR A 568 -16.16 29.62 32.85
N ALA A 569 -16.33 28.31 32.65
CA ALA A 569 -16.54 27.74 31.31
C ALA A 569 -17.96 27.99 30.79
N SER A 570 -18.17 27.90 29.47
CA SER A 570 -19.48 28.12 28.84
C SER A 570 -19.96 26.91 28.02
N GLY A 571 -21.27 26.64 28.06
CA GLY A 571 -21.91 25.47 27.45
C GLY A 571 -22.10 25.54 25.92
N GLY A 572 -21.08 25.94 25.15
CA GLY A 572 -21.20 26.30 23.73
C GLY A 572 -20.83 25.26 22.67
N CYS A 573 -20.52 25.74 21.45
CA CYS A 573 -20.00 24.94 20.34
C CYS A 573 -18.65 24.28 20.70
N LEU A 574 -17.90 24.88 21.62
CA LEU A 574 -16.70 24.29 22.22
C LEU A 574 -17.01 23.46 23.49
N GLY A 575 -18.23 22.93 23.58
CA GLY A 575 -18.69 22.06 24.64
C GLY A 575 -18.90 22.77 25.98
N ALA A 576 -17.86 22.76 26.81
CA ALA A 576 -17.85 23.26 28.18
C ALA A 576 -16.48 23.87 28.52
N SER A 577 -15.93 24.70 27.63
CA SER A 577 -14.60 25.30 27.78
C SER A 577 -14.67 26.80 28.10
N VAL A 578 -13.55 27.35 28.55
CA VAL A 578 -13.34 28.81 28.53
C VAL A 578 -13.09 29.21 27.07
N TYR A 579 -13.97 30.05 26.51
CA TYR A 579 -13.86 30.50 25.13
C TYR A 579 -12.75 31.51 24.97
N THR A 580 -11.84 31.25 24.03
CA THR A 580 -10.71 32.11 23.71
C THR A 580 -10.42 32.09 22.20
N VAL A 581 -9.50 32.95 21.78
CA VAL A 581 -8.98 33.03 20.41
C VAL A 581 -7.46 33.11 20.52
N PRO A 582 -6.65 32.50 19.63
CA PRO A 582 -5.21 32.53 19.83
C PRO A 582 -4.61 33.93 19.64
N LEU A 583 -3.53 34.21 20.36
CA LEU A 583 -2.65 35.32 20.05
C LEU A 583 -1.63 34.87 18.99
N ARG A 584 -1.43 35.69 17.94
CA ARG A 584 -0.46 35.36 16.92
C ARG A 584 0.96 35.38 17.48
N THR A 585 1.82 34.57 16.88
CA THR A 585 3.25 34.48 17.24
C THR A 585 4.03 35.79 17.04
N ASP A 586 3.51 36.72 16.24
CA ASP A 586 4.06 38.06 16.06
C ASP A 586 3.49 39.09 17.05
N GLY A 587 2.64 38.66 17.99
CA GLY A 587 2.05 39.51 19.02
C GLY A 587 0.75 40.20 18.61
N ARG A 588 0.26 40.00 17.38
CA ARG A 588 -1.01 40.56 16.91
C ARG A 588 -2.19 39.68 17.29
N ILE A 589 -3.37 40.28 17.47
CA ILE A 589 -4.60 39.51 17.61
C ILE A 589 -4.99 38.80 16.31
N HIS A 590 -5.63 37.64 16.43
CA HIS A 590 -6.19 36.90 15.29
C HIS A 590 -7.38 37.66 14.66
N ASN A 591 -7.69 37.44 13.37
CA ASN A 591 -8.77 38.18 12.70
C ASN A 591 -10.13 38.02 13.41
N LEU A 592 -10.42 36.85 13.99
CA LEU A 592 -11.62 36.63 14.81
C LEU A 592 -11.65 37.53 16.06
N SER A 593 -10.54 37.67 16.79
CA SER A 593 -10.47 38.59 17.95
C SER A 593 -10.76 40.02 17.53
N LYS A 594 -10.21 40.44 16.38
CA LYS A 594 -10.42 41.78 15.84
C LYS A 594 -11.89 42.02 15.51
N PHE A 595 -12.58 41.04 14.92
CA PHE A 595 -14.03 41.09 14.70
C PHE A 595 -14.82 41.19 16.01
N ILE A 596 -14.47 40.40 17.03
CA ILE A 596 -15.17 40.43 18.33
C ILE A 596 -15.04 41.81 18.98
N LEU A 597 -13.84 42.41 18.92
CA LEU A 597 -13.54 43.71 19.51
C LEU A 597 -14.20 44.88 18.78
N ASN A 598 -14.22 44.85 17.44
CA ASN A 598 -14.63 46.01 16.64
C ASN A 598 -16.11 45.97 16.24
N ASP A 599 -16.70 44.78 16.10
CA ASP A 599 -18.04 44.61 15.54
C ASP A 599 -19.00 43.89 16.48
N GLN A 600 -18.66 42.66 16.92
CA GLN A 600 -19.64 41.77 17.57
C GLN A 600 -20.17 42.30 18.91
N ILE A 601 -19.28 42.76 19.79
CA ILE A 601 -19.66 43.22 21.12
C ILE A 601 -20.01 44.71 21.15
N PRO A 602 -19.31 45.63 20.44
CA PRO A 602 -19.72 47.04 20.38
C PRO A 602 -21.10 47.26 19.75
N SER A 603 -21.55 46.38 18.84
CA SER A 603 -22.90 46.42 18.28
C SER A 603 -23.97 45.91 19.25
N ASN A 604 -23.59 45.36 20.40
CA ASN A 604 -24.51 44.96 21.45
C ASN A 604 -24.68 46.12 22.46
N PRO A 605 -25.85 46.78 22.51
CA PRO A 605 -26.08 47.96 23.36
C PRO A 605 -25.97 47.68 24.86
N LYS A 606 -25.81 46.43 25.28
CA LYS A 606 -25.63 46.03 26.69
C LYS A 606 -24.25 46.36 27.26
N PHE A 607 -23.23 46.55 26.43
CA PHE A 607 -21.83 46.60 26.89
C PHE A 607 -21.14 47.90 26.47
N ASN A 608 -20.71 48.69 27.47
CA ASN A 608 -20.05 49.99 27.24
C ASN A 608 -18.52 49.91 27.35
N LYS A 609 -17.98 48.77 27.77
CA LYS A 609 -16.55 48.54 28.01
C LYS A 609 -16.22 47.07 27.74
N LEU A 610 -15.10 46.84 27.08
CA LEU A 610 -14.54 45.52 26.82
C LEU A 610 -13.14 45.44 27.40
N ASP A 611 -12.86 44.33 28.07
CA ASP A 611 -11.53 44.01 28.57
C ASP A 611 -10.96 42.82 27.80
N VAL A 612 -9.69 42.96 27.42
CA VAL A 612 -8.91 41.92 26.74
C VAL A 612 -8.01 41.25 27.77
N LEU A 613 -8.18 39.94 27.94
CA LEU A 613 -7.38 39.14 28.86
C LEU A 613 -6.48 38.20 28.06
N ALA A 614 -5.17 38.29 28.24
CA ALA A 614 -4.22 37.30 27.74
C ALA A 614 -4.02 36.19 28.80
N ILE A 615 -4.46 34.98 28.47
CA ILE A 615 -4.27 33.77 29.26
C ILE A 615 -3.08 33.01 28.66
N THR A 616 -1.93 33.10 29.31
CA THR A 616 -0.70 32.41 28.90
C THR A 616 -0.60 31.08 29.64
N LEU A 617 -0.75 29.98 28.90
CA LEU A 617 -0.55 28.61 29.37
C LEU A 617 0.96 28.31 29.41
N ASP A 618 1.40 27.71 30.51
CA ASP A 618 2.80 27.39 30.75
C ASP A 618 3.29 26.25 29.82
N PRO A 619 4.53 26.30 29.31
CA PRO A 619 5.11 25.23 28.49
C PRO A 619 4.95 23.83 29.09
N GLU A 620 5.08 23.69 30.42
CA GLU A 620 4.91 22.37 31.08
C GLU A 620 3.50 21.81 30.93
N SER A 621 2.48 22.68 30.89
CA SER A 621 1.09 22.26 30.66
C SER A 621 0.87 21.84 29.20
N CYS A 622 1.58 22.47 28.26
CA CYS A 622 1.48 22.17 26.84
C CYS A 622 2.20 20.86 26.45
N ASN A 623 3.36 20.57 27.05
CA ASN A 623 4.18 19.40 26.70
C ASN A 623 3.49 18.04 26.93
N GLY A 624 2.58 17.96 27.92
CA GLY A 624 1.82 16.74 28.23
C GLY A 624 0.44 16.67 27.55
N ALA A 625 0.08 17.66 26.75
CA ALA A 625 -1.24 17.75 26.13
C ALA A 625 -1.28 17.05 24.76
N ASN A 626 -2.36 16.32 24.51
CA ASN A 626 -2.67 15.77 23.21
C ASN A 626 -3.28 16.88 22.32
N MET A 627 -2.42 17.55 21.57
CA MET A 627 -2.82 18.58 20.62
C MET A 627 -3.34 18.00 19.28
N GLU A 628 -3.16 16.70 19.03
CA GLU A 628 -3.61 16.04 17.79
C GLU A 628 -5.10 15.67 17.83
N GLU A 629 -5.64 15.33 19.01
CA GLU A 629 -7.07 14.98 19.21
C GLU A 629 -7.92 16.13 19.79
N ASN A 630 -7.44 17.38 19.78
CA ASN A 630 -8.13 18.49 20.44
C ASN A 630 -9.36 19.04 19.68
N TRP A 631 -9.87 18.31 18.68
CA TRP A 631 -10.96 18.75 17.80
C TRP A 631 -12.32 18.20 18.26
N LEU A 632 -13.35 19.04 18.17
CA LEU A 632 -14.69 18.74 18.66
C LEU A 632 -15.74 19.11 17.62
N ASP A 633 -16.54 18.11 17.21
CA ASP A 633 -17.71 18.28 16.36
C ASP A 633 -18.97 18.25 17.23
N TYR A 634 -19.45 19.44 17.61
CA TYR A 634 -20.62 19.55 18.49
C TYR A 634 -21.91 19.06 17.84
N LEU A 635 -21.97 18.93 16.50
CA LEU A 635 -23.11 18.35 15.82
C LEU A 635 -23.25 16.85 16.11
N ARG A 636 -22.19 16.20 16.61
CA ARG A 636 -22.19 14.78 17.02
C ARG A 636 -22.52 14.57 18.51
N PHE A 637 -22.88 15.62 19.23
CA PHE A 637 -23.18 15.53 20.67
C PHE A 637 -24.51 14.85 21.01
N GLY A 638 -25.32 14.53 20.00
CA GLY A 638 -26.62 13.90 20.18
C GLY A 638 -26.60 12.67 21.09
N SER A 639 -25.72 11.70 20.85
CA SER A 639 -25.67 10.50 21.70
C SER A 639 -25.34 10.83 23.16
N LEU A 640 -24.36 11.71 23.40
CA LEU A 640 -24.04 12.22 24.73
C LEU A 640 -25.26 12.91 25.37
N HIS A 641 -25.98 13.71 24.60
CA HIS A 641 -27.17 14.42 25.07
C HIS A 641 -28.27 13.46 25.53
N SER A 642 -28.51 12.40 24.75
CA SER A 642 -29.47 11.34 25.07
C SER A 642 -29.07 10.57 26.32
N GLU A 643 -27.79 10.19 26.45
CA GLU A 643 -27.30 9.47 27.64
C GLU A 643 -27.42 10.30 28.92
N VAL A 644 -27.12 11.59 28.86
CA VAL A 644 -27.27 12.50 30.01
C VAL A 644 -28.75 12.62 30.39
N PHE A 645 -29.64 12.75 29.40
CA PHE A 645 -31.08 12.79 29.64
C PHE A 645 -31.58 11.51 30.32
N LEU A 646 -31.23 10.34 29.77
CA LEU A 646 -31.63 9.04 30.34
C LEU A 646 -31.11 8.85 31.78
N GLY A 647 -29.90 9.31 32.08
CA GLY A 647 -29.37 9.27 33.45
C GLY A 647 -30.21 10.09 34.45
N LEU A 648 -30.77 11.23 34.01
CA LEU A 648 -31.67 12.05 34.82
C LEU A 648 -33.07 11.44 34.96
N VAL A 649 -33.53 10.72 33.94
CA VAL A 649 -34.78 9.93 34.05
C VAL A 649 -34.60 8.80 35.06
N GLN A 650 -33.51 8.04 34.94
CA GLN A 650 -33.22 6.87 35.79
C GLN A 650 -33.04 7.22 37.27
N ASN A 651 -32.47 8.39 37.57
CA ASN A 651 -32.29 8.86 38.95
C ASN A 651 -33.51 9.61 39.52
N GLY A 652 -34.60 9.73 38.74
CA GLY A 652 -35.84 10.39 39.15
C GLY A 652 -35.83 11.92 39.12
N SER A 653 -34.84 12.55 38.49
CA SER A 653 -34.77 14.03 38.38
C SER A 653 -35.79 14.62 37.41
N ILE A 654 -36.24 13.83 36.43
CA ILE A 654 -37.29 14.21 35.47
C ILE A 654 -38.56 13.43 35.78
N LEU A 655 -39.66 14.14 36.01
CA LEU A 655 -40.93 13.53 36.40
C LEU A 655 -41.62 12.87 35.19
N LYS A 656 -42.42 11.83 35.46
CA LYS A 656 -43.13 11.10 34.40
C LYS A 656 -44.03 12.00 33.54
N GLN A 657 -44.70 12.98 34.15
CA GLN A 657 -45.53 13.95 33.42
C GLN A 657 -44.72 14.78 32.40
N ASP A 658 -43.48 15.15 32.73
CA ASP A 658 -42.62 15.95 31.86
C ASP A 658 -42.09 15.07 30.73
N ILE A 659 -41.75 13.81 31.03
CA ILE A 659 -41.39 12.79 30.03
C ILE A 659 -42.52 12.60 29.01
N ASP A 660 -43.77 12.51 29.46
CA ASP A 660 -44.93 12.31 28.58
C ASP A 660 -45.25 13.56 27.72
N VAL A 661 -44.88 14.76 28.18
CA VAL A 661 -44.95 15.98 27.37
C VAL A 661 -43.84 15.99 26.32
N ILE A 662 -42.59 15.75 26.74
CA ILE A 662 -41.42 15.69 25.85
C ILE A 662 -41.64 14.64 24.75
N GLU A 663 -42.12 13.44 25.11
CA GLU A 663 -42.39 12.36 24.16
C GLU A 663 -43.36 12.82 23.07
N ARG A 664 -44.50 13.42 23.46
CA ARG A 664 -45.52 13.89 22.50
C ARG A 664 -44.99 14.99 21.58
N GLU A 665 -44.22 15.94 22.12
CA GLU A 665 -43.65 17.03 21.31
C GLU A 665 -42.62 16.50 20.31
N ILE A 666 -41.72 15.62 20.74
CA ILE A 666 -40.73 14.99 19.85
C ILE A 666 -41.41 14.15 18.77
N GLN A 667 -42.43 13.36 19.12
CA GLN A 667 -43.18 12.56 18.15
C GLN A 667 -43.86 13.46 17.09
N GLN A 668 -44.45 14.58 17.51
CA GLN A 668 -45.07 15.54 16.58
C GLN A 668 -44.04 16.18 15.64
N GLU A 669 -42.88 16.58 16.16
CA GLU A 669 -41.81 17.17 15.36
C GLU A 669 -41.23 16.16 14.37
N LEU A 670 -40.92 14.94 14.81
CA LEU A 670 -40.45 13.87 13.94
C LEU A 670 -41.45 13.58 12.81
N LEU A 671 -42.74 13.54 13.12
CA LEU A 671 -43.79 13.35 12.11
C LEU A 671 -43.76 14.46 11.04
N GLY A 672 -43.53 15.71 11.44
CA GLY A 672 -43.49 16.85 10.53
C GLY A 672 -42.20 16.95 9.69
N VAL A 673 -41.09 16.35 10.13
CA VAL A 673 -39.80 16.39 9.41
C VAL A 673 -39.40 15.07 8.75
N ASP A 674 -40.18 14.00 8.94
CA ASP A 674 -39.87 12.63 8.49
C ASP A 674 -39.46 12.56 7.02
N SER A 675 -40.23 13.21 6.13
CA SER A 675 -39.93 13.18 4.69
C SER A 675 -38.60 13.86 4.35
N PHE A 676 -38.26 14.96 5.01
CA PHE A 676 -37.00 15.67 4.79
C PHE A 676 -35.81 14.90 5.38
N LEU A 677 -35.97 14.30 6.57
CA LEU A 677 -34.92 13.47 7.16
C LEU A 677 -34.66 12.21 6.33
N LYS A 678 -35.70 11.56 5.81
CA LYS A 678 -35.56 10.42 4.88
C LYS A 678 -34.83 10.82 3.60
N LEU A 679 -35.19 11.97 3.01
CA LEU A 679 -34.47 12.52 1.86
C LEU A 679 -32.96 12.69 2.15
N CYS A 680 -32.59 13.16 3.35
CA CYS A 680 -31.20 13.31 3.77
C CYS A 680 -30.50 11.95 4.00
N VAL A 681 -31.17 10.98 4.63
CA VAL A 681 -30.65 9.63 4.89
C VAL A 681 -30.39 8.87 3.59
N ASP A 682 -31.39 8.82 2.73
CA ASP A 682 -31.32 8.15 1.43
C ASP A 682 -30.39 8.90 0.47
N TYR A 683 -30.13 10.18 0.76
CA TYR A 683 -29.30 11.10 -0.03
C TYR A 683 -29.74 11.18 -1.51
N ASN A 684 -31.04 10.93 -1.76
CA ASN A 684 -31.66 10.92 -3.09
C ASN A 684 -32.06 12.34 -3.53
N LEU A 685 -31.09 13.26 -3.51
CA LEU A 685 -31.34 14.68 -3.78
C LEU A 685 -31.57 14.97 -5.27
N GLU A 686 -31.30 14.04 -6.17
CA GLU A 686 -31.61 14.16 -7.60
C GLU A 686 -33.12 14.17 -7.86
N ALA A 687 -33.90 13.51 -7.00
CA ALA A 687 -35.35 13.43 -7.14
C ALA A 687 -36.07 14.75 -6.83
N VAL A 688 -35.35 15.78 -6.36
CA VAL A 688 -35.91 17.04 -5.88
C VAL A 688 -35.07 18.20 -6.42
N ASP A 689 -35.66 19.10 -7.21
CA ASP A 689 -34.96 20.32 -7.64
C ASP A 689 -34.68 21.28 -6.46
N GLU A 690 -33.89 22.33 -6.70
CA GLU A 690 -33.45 23.27 -5.66
C GLU A 690 -34.61 24.03 -5.01
N VAL A 691 -35.67 24.33 -5.76
CA VAL A 691 -36.85 25.06 -5.27
C VAL A 691 -37.65 24.18 -4.31
N ASN A 692 -37.92 22.94 -4.71
CA ASN A 692 -38.63 21.97 -3.87
C ASN A 692 -37.78 21.58 -2.66
N PHE A 693 -36.46 21.49 -2.80
CA PHE A 693 -35.56 21.24 -1.66
C PHE A 693 -35.60 22.38 -0.65
N GLU A 694 -35.54 23.64 -1.11
CA GLU A 694 -35.63 24.81 -0.23
C GLU A 694 -36.95 24.82 0.55
N GLU A 695 -38.07 24.53 -0.11
CA GLU A 695 -39.38 24.48 0.56
C GLU A 695 -39.48 23.36 1.60
N LEU A 696 -39.01 22.15 1.25
CA LEU A 696 -38.94 21.03 2.20
C LEU A 696 -38.06 21.37 3.41
N PHE A 697 -36.89 21.98 3.16
CA PHE A 697 -35.99 22.39 4.23
C PHE A 697 -36.59 23.52 5.09
N ARG A 698 -37.27 24.49 4.48
CA ARG A 698 -37.97 25.58 5.19
C ARG A 698 -38.99 25.02 6.17
N ILE A 699 -39.83 24.07 5.73
CA ILE A 699 -40.77 23.36 6.60
C ILE A 699 -40.01 22.61 7.69
N ALA A 700 -38.95 21.89 7.33
CA ALA A 700 -38.18 21.10 8.28
C ALA A 700 -37.51 21.94 9.39
N ILE A 701 -36.87 23.06 9.06
CA ILE A 701 -36.24 23.95 10.06
C ILE A 701 -37.28 24.73 10.88
N GLU A 702 -38.48 24.97 10.34
CA GLU A 702 -39.60 25.50 11.10
C GLU A 702 -40.07 24.51 12.17
N THR A 703 -40.26 23.24 11.79
CA THR A 703 -40.71 22.16 12.68
C THR A 703 -39.63 21.69 13.65
N MET A 704 -38.37 21.55 13.21
CA MET A 704 -37.22 21.11 14.02
C MET A 704 -36.11 22.17 13.99
N PRO A 705 -36.18 23.19 14.88
CA PRO A 705 -35.25 24.33 14.89
C PRO A 705 -33.77 23.98 15.09
N GLU A 706 -33.45 22.79 15.59
CA GLU A 706 -32.10 22.25 15.77
C GLU A 706 -31.35 22.10 14.45
N LEU A 707 -32.08 21.96 13.33
CA LEU A 707 -31.51 22.01 11.99
C LEU A 707 -30.82 23.34 11.67
N GLY A 708 -31.10 24.40 12.45
CA GLY A 708 -30.35 25.65 12.39
C GLY A 708 -28.85 25.47 12.70
N ASN A 709 -28.46 24.46 13.47
CA ASN A 709 -27.05 24.18 13.79
C ASN A 709 -26.25 23.71 12.56
N PRO A 710 -26.62 22.61 11.86
CA PRO A 710 -25.92 22.22 10.64
C PRO A 710 -26.10 23.26 9.52
N TYR A 711 -27.26 23.93 9.45
CA TYR A 711 -27.48 24.99 8.45
C TYR A 711 -26.49 26.14 8.60
N PHE A 712 -26.30 26.62 9.82
CA PHE A 712 -25.32 27.63 10.15
C PHE A 712 -23.90 27.21 9.72
N GLU A 713 -23.45 26.00 10.09
CA GLU A 713 -22.10 25.54 9.77
C GLU A 713 -21.86 25.31 8.27
N VAL A 714 -22.88 24.91 7.49
CA VAL A 714 -22.73 24.75 6.03
C VAL A 714 -22.63 26.10 5.31
N ILE A 715 -23.38 27.11 5.77
CA ILE A 715 -23.26 28.48 5.25
C ILE A 715 -21.86 29.03 5.57
N LEU A 716 -21.37 28.79 6.79
CA LEU A 716 -20.02 29.15 7.18
C LEU A 716 -18.97 28.50 6.28
N GLU A 717 -19.08 27.19 6.04
CA GLU A 717 -18.17 26.43 5.21
C GLU A 717 -18.14 26.96 3.78
N TYR A 718 -19.31 27.24 3.19
CA TYR A 718 -19.38 27.83 1.85
C TYR A 718 -18.69 29.18 1.78
N ILE A 719 -19.04 30.13 2.66
CA ILE A 719 -18.46 31.47 2.63
C ILE A 719 -16.96 31.40 2.91
N ALA A 720 -16.55 30.69 3.95
CA ALA A 720 -15.14 30.59 4.34
C ALA A 720 -14.25 30.07 3.19
N LEU A 721 -14.72 29.07 2.46
CA LEU A 721 -13.94 28.38 1.44
C LEU A 721 -13.97 29.03 0.06
N TYR A 722 -15.07 29.72 -0.30
CA TYR A 722 -15.26 30.28 -1.64
C TYR A 722 -15.14 31.80 -1.75
N GLN A 723 -15.15 32.54 -0.64
CA GLN A 723 -14.96 34.00 -0.68
C GLN A 723 -13.56 34.36 -1.23
N ASP A 724 -13.49 35.42 -2.03
CA ASP A 724 -12.29 35.81 -2.80
C ASP A 724 -12.13 37.36 -2.91
N ASP A 725 -12.74 38.09 -1.99
CA ASP A 725 -12.52 39.54 -1.88
C ASP A 725 -11.09 39.86 -1.38
N THR A 726 -10.69 41.13 -1.56
CA THR A 726 -9.31 41.59 -1.28
C THR A 726 -8.85 41.33 0.16
N GLU A 727 -9.71 41.50 1.16
CA GLU A 727 -9.31 41.26 2.55
C GLU A 727 -9.19 39.75 2.83
N THR A 728 -10.05 38.94 2.21
CA THR A 728 -9.91 37.48 2.28
C THR A 728 -8.57 37.02 1.69
N GLU A 729 -8.20 37.46 0.49
CA GLU A 729 -6.92 37.05 -0.12
C GLU A 729 -5.72 37.41 0.76
N LYS A 730 -5.77 38.60 1.39
CA LYS A 730 -4.75 39.03 2.34
C LYS A 730 -4.68 38.12 3.58
N LEU A 731 -5.82 37.82 4.21
CA LEU A 731 -5.87 36.94 5.38
C LEU A 731 -5.44 35.51 5.04
N ALA A 732 -5.86 34.99 3.88
CA ALA A 732 -5.47 33.68 3.39
C ALA A 732 -3.95 33.61 3.14
N ALA A 733 -3.35 34.65 2.56
CA ALA A 733 -1.89 34.75 2.41
C ALA A 733 -1.14 34.80 3.75
N GLU A 734 -1.80 35.28 4.81
CA GLU A 734 -1.28 35.24 6.19
C GLU A 734 -1.56 33.91 6.92
N GLY A 735 -2.26 32.97 6.28
CA GLY A 735 -2.61 31.66 6.83
C GLY A 735 -3.84 31.66 7.73
N GLU A 736 -4.76 32.62 7.58
CA GLU A 736 -6.00 32.72 8.37
C GLU A 736 -7.26 32.64 7.49
N LEU A 737 -8.31 32.00 8.00
CA LEU A 737 -9.64 32.07 7.39
C LEU A 737 -10.31 33.39 7.77
N ASN A 738 -10.87 34.09 6.78
CA ASN A 738 -11.64 35.30 7.02
C ASN A 738 -13.00 34.97 7.64
N THR A 739 -13.18 35.31 8.92
CA THR A 739 -14.43 35.06 9.64
C THR A 739 -15.42 36.22 9.61
N TRP A 740 -15.04 37.37 9.09
CA TRP A 740 -15.80 38.61 9.23
C TRP A 740 -17.05 38.62 8.37
N ASN A 741 -16.87 38.26 7.10
CA ASN A 741 -17.90 38.34 6.08
C ASN A 741 -19.14 37.53 6.46
N TYR A 742 -18.94 36.31 6.97
CA TYR A 742 -20.05 35.47 7.37
C TYR A 742 -20.74 35.99 8.63
N PHE A 743 -20.01 36.44 9.66
CA PHE A 743 -20.65 36.85 10.91
C PHE A 743 -21.46 38.11 10.68
N ARG A 744 -20.92 39.04 9.90
CA ARG A 744 -21.62 40.26 9.48
C ARG A 744 -22.91 39.92 8.74
N MET A 745 -22.86 39.03 7.75
CA MET A 745 -24.06 38.60 7.03
C MET A 745 -25.11 38.01 7.98
N ILE A 746 -24.70 37.13 8.90
CA ILE A 746 -25.60 36.46 9.82
C ILE A 746 -26.29 37.45 10.75
N PHE A 747 -25.56 38.44 11.24
CA PHE A 747 -26.12 39.50 12.08
C PHE A 747 -26.97 40.51 11.32
N ASP A 748 -26.62 40.84 10.08
CA ASP A 748 -27.43 41.71 9.22
C ASP A 748 -28.79 41.07 8.91
N LEU A 749 -28.79 39.76 8.62
CA LEU A 749 -30.01 39.01 8.29
C LEU A 749 -30.84 38.64 9.52
N VAL A 750 -30.19 38.33 10.64
CA VAL A 750 -30.86 37.93 11.89
C VAL A 750 -30.31 38.71 13.08
N PRO A 751 -30.67 40.01 13.22
CA PRO A 751 -30.14 40.88 14.28
C PRO A 751 -30.41 40.38 15.70
N THR A 752 -31.46 39.55 15.89
CA THR A 752 -31.77 38.95 17.19
C THR A 752 -30.69 38.00 17.72
N LEU A 753 -29.72 37.60 16.89
CA LEU A 753 -28.57 36.81 17.35
C LEU A 753 -27.58 37.62 18.21
N TYR A 754 -27.58 38.96 18.14
CA TYR A 754 -26.75 39.80 19.00
C TYR A 754 -27.10 39.65 20.50
N SER A 755 -28.37 39.37 20.83
CA SER A 755 -28.85 39.39 22.21
C SER A 755 -28.77 38.04 22.95
N GLY A 756 -28.34 36.96 22.28
CA GLY A 756 -28.33 35.62 22.87
C GLY A 756 -27.67 34.49 22.05
N PHE A 757 -27.21 34.77 20.82
CA PHE A 757 -26.67 33.81 19.85
C PHE A 757 -27.42 32.46 19.81
N HIS A 758 -28.75 32.54 19.75
CA HIS A 758 -29.62 31.36 19.72
C HIS A 758 -29.81 30.88 18.28
N LEU A 759 -28.98 29.94 17.83
CA LEU A 759 -29.02 29.40 16.45
C LEU A 759 -30.37 28.79 16.04
N GLN A 760 -31.22 28.41 16.99
CA GLN A 760 -32.60 27.98 16.70
C GLN A 760 -33.48 29.09 16.07
N LYS A 761 -33.08 30.36 16.20
CA LYS A 761 -33.72 31.51 15.55
C LYS A 761 -33.14 31.80 14.17
N PHE A 762 -32.05 31.15 13.79
CA PHE A 762 -31.38 31.36 12.51
C PHE A 762 -32.08 30.56 11.41
N LYS A 763 -33.08 31.20 10.79
CA LYS A 763 -33.91 30.59 9.73
C LYS A 763 -34.04 31.48 8.46
N PRO A 764 -33.01 32.22 8.01
CA PRO A 764 -33.12 32.92 6.74
C PRO A 764 -33.31 31.91 5.61
N THR A 765 -34.11 32.26 4.59
CA THR A 765 -34.28 31.41 3.41
C THR A 765 -33.01 31.41 2.55
N LEU A 766 -32.84 30.38 1.70
CA LEU A 766 -31.69 30.34 0.78
C LEU A 766 -31.76 31.51 -0.20
N GLY A 767 -32.97 31.90 -0.63
CA GLY A 767 -33.20 33.12 -1.41
C GLY A 767 -32.69 34.39 -0.72
N GLN A 768 -33.01 34.60 0.56
CA GLN A 768 -32.54 35.78 1.31
C GLN A 768 -31.01 35.82 1.44
N LEU A 769 -30.37 34.67 1.67
CA LEU A 769 -28.92 34.56 1.71
C LEU A 769 -28.30 34.87 0.34
N ALA A 770 -28.81 34.24 -0.72
CA ALA A 770 -28.33 34.45 -2.07
C ALA A 770 -28.48 35.92 -2.52
N ASP A 771 -29.58 36.59 -2.14
CA ASP A 771 -29.79 38.01 -2.42
C ASP A 771 -28.76 38.88 -1.70
N TYR A 772 -28.51 38.61 -0.40
CA TYR A 772 -27.46 39.30 0.35
C TYR A 772 -26.08 39.13 -0.32
N LEU A 773 -25.72 37.89 -0.65
CA LEU A 773 -24.43 37.57 -1.27
C LEU A 773 -24.29 38.20 -2.67
N THR A 774 -25.38 38.25 -3.43
CA THR A 774 -25.42 38.94 -4.74
C THR A 774 -25.14 40.43 -4.55
N GLN A 775 -25.80 41.09 -3.60
CA GLN A 775 -25.61 42.51 -3.32
C GLN A 775 -24.22 42.82 -2.74
N ALA A 776 -23.65 41.91 -1.94
CA ALA A 776 -22.29 42.03 -1.47
C ALA A 776 -21.29 41.93 -2.63
N SER A 777 -21.49 40.96 -3.54
CA SER A 777 -20.64 40.74 -4.70
C SER A 777 -20.65 41.92 -5.67
N ILE A 778 -21.81 42.54 -5.94
CA ILE A 778 -21.93 43.78 -6.72
C ILE A 778 -21.08 44.91 -6.14
N LYS A 779 -20.92 44.94 -4.80
CA LYS A 779 -20.09 45.93 -4.08
C LYS A 779 -18.63 45.51 -3.94
N GLY A 780 -18.21 44.42 -4.59
CA GLY A 780 -16.84 43.89 -4.49
C GLY A 780 -16.50 43.31 -3.12
N ARG A 781 -17.50 42.83 -2.36
CA ARG A 781 -17.31 42.21 -1.03
C ARG A 781 -17.72 40.74 -1.07
N ILE A 782 -17.06 39.92 -0.24
CA ILE A 782 -17.25 38.48 -0.11
C ILE A 782 -16.85 37.72 -1.38
N PHE A 783 -17.52 37.98 -2.50
CA PHE A 783 -17.27 37.31 -3.78
C PHE A 783 -17.03 38.32 -4.90
N ARG A 784 -16.00 38.13 -5.72
CA ARG A 784 -15.83 38.88 -6.99
C ARG A 784 -16.93 38.53 -7.98
N HIS A 785 -17.27 37.25 -8.06
CA HIS A 785 -18.33 36.72 -8.91
C HIS A 785 -19.16 35.66 -8.16
N PHE A 786 -20.28 36.07 -7.58
CA PHE A 786 -21.20 35.14 -6.92
C PHE A 786 -22.11 34.42 -7.92
N SER A 787 -22.09 33.09 -7.91
CA SER A 787 -23.04 32.25 -8.66
C SER A 787 -24.13 31.72 -7.73
N ARG A 788 -25.38 32.11 -8.00
CA ARG A 788 -26.55 31.61 -7.26
C ARG A 788 -26.71 30.10 -7.44
N ASP A 789 -26.66 29.61 -8.67
CA ASP A 789 -26.86 28.19 -8.98
C ASP A 789 -25.84 27.31 -8.25
N HIS A 790 -24.57 27.74 -8.22
CA HIS A 790 -23.54 27.05 -7.46
C HIS A 790 -23.83 27.04 -5.96
N PHE A 791 -24.24 28.18 -5.38
CA PHE A 791 -24.61 28.27 -3.97
C PHE A 791 -25.79 27.37 -3.61
N PHE A 792 -26.89 27.42 -4.37
CA PHE A 792 -28.07 26.58 -4.12
C PHE A 792 -27.72 25.09 -4.22
N SER A 793 -26.96 24.69 -5.25
CA SER A 793 -26.49 23.32 -5.39
C SER A 793 -25.62 22.89 -4.20
N PHE A 794 -24.62 23.70 -3.83
CA PHE A 794 -23.77 23.42 -2.67
C PHE A 794 -24.59 23.25 -1.39
N MET A 795 -25.51 24.19 -1.11
CA MET A 795 -26.35 24.16 0.08
C MET A 795 -27.21 22.89 0.12
N LYS A 796 -27.86 22.53 -0.98
CA LYS A 796 -28.68 21.31 -1.10
C LYS A 796 -27.90 20.05 -0.74
N TRP A 797 -26.76 19.84 -1.39
CA TRP A 797 -25.97 18.62 -1.20
C TRP A 797 -25.24 18.60 0.14
N ARG A 798 -24.60 19.70 0.53
CA ARG A 798 -23.77 19.74 1.74
C ARG A 798 -24.59 19.74 3.02
N LEU A 799 -25.75 20.38 3.02
CA LEU A 799 -26.66 20.38 4.18
C LEU A 799 -27.22 18.99 4.47
N ALA A 800 -27.70 18.29 3.45
CA ALA A 800 -28.15 16.91 3.60
C ALA A 800 -27.04 16.03 4.15
N GLN A 801 -25.79 16.24 3.69
CA GLN A 801 -24.63 15.50 4.18
C GLN A 801 -24.34 15.78 5.66
N TYR A 802 -24.40 17.04 6.10
CA TYR A 802 -24.23 17.39 7.52
C TYR A 802 -25.29 16.73 8.39
N ILE A 803 -26.55 16.77 7.97
CA ILE A 803 -27.67 16.18 8.71
C ILE A 803 -27.51 14.65 8.76
N ARG A 804 -27.27 14.00 7.62
CA ARG A 804 -27.05 12.55 7.54
C ARG A 804 -25.90 12.11 8.46
N ARG A 805 -24.74 12.75 8.35
CA ARG A 805 -23.49 12.27 8.97
C ARG A 805 -23.35 12.64 10.43
N ARG A 806 -23.76 13.85 10.79
CA ARG A 806 -23.45 14.45 12.09
C ARG A 806 -24.66 14.42 13.02
N MET A 807 -25.84 14.72 12.50
CA MET A 807 -27.08 14.75 13.30
C MET A 807 -27.72 13.36 13.44
N LEU A 808 -27.89 12.62 12.35
CA LEU A 808 -28.52 11.29 12.34
C LEU A 808 -27.52 10.14 12.57
N GLY A 809 -26.27 10.33 12.15
CA GLY A 809 -25.22 9.32 12.28
C GLY A 809 -25.46 8.09 11.40
N ASN A 810 -25.10 6.92 11.92
CA ASN A 810 -25.19 5.63 11.22
C ASN A 810 -26.58 5.00 11.21
N GLN A 811 -27.60 5.74 11.66
CA GLN A 811 -28.90 5.20 12.06
C GLN A 811 -30.02 5.74 11.18
N GLN A 812 -31.09 4.97 11.06
CA GLN A 812 -32.28 5.37 10.31
C GLN A 812 -33.05 6.48 11.02
N VAL A 813 -33.96 7.13 10.29
CA VAL A 813 -34.93 8.05 10.87
C VAL A 813 -35.86 7.26 11.81
N PRO A 814 -35.98 7.65 13.08
CA PRO A 814 -36.81 6.93 14.05
C PRO A 814 -38.31 7.12 13.73
N SER A 815 -39.08 6.05 13.84
CA SER A 815 -40.54 6.12 13.66
C SER A 815 -41.19 6.88 14.81
N ALA A 816 -41.92 7.95 14.49
CA ALA A 816 -42.65 8.78 15.45
C ALA A 816 -43.73 8.02 16.27
N THR A 817 -44.02 6.75 15.95
CA THR A 817 -44.95 5.90 16.71
C THR A 817 -44.32 5.20 17.92
N LEU A 818 -43.00 5.24 18.07
CA LEU A 818 -42.29 4.61 19.18
C LEU A 818 -42.42 5.45 20.46
N SER A 819 -42.35 4.80 21.63
CA SER A 819 -42.16 5.49 22.91
C SER A 819 -40.83 6.23 22.96
N LEU A 820 -40.64 7.15 23.90
CA LEU A 820 -39.41 7.93 24.02
C LEU A 820 -38.16 7.05 24.15
N ASP A 821 -38.22 6.00 24.97
CA ASP A 821 -37.13 5.03 25.10
C ASP A 821 -36.85 4.31 23.77
N GLY A 822 -37.90 3.97 23.02
CA GLY A 822 -37.78 3.39 21.68
C GLY A 822 -37.19 4.36 20.66
N LEU A 823 -37.59 5.63 20.69
CA LEU A 823 -37.04 6.70 19.85
C LEU A 823 -35.55 6.92 20.13
N ILE A 824 -35.17 7.05 21.40
CA ILE A 824 -33.78 7.22 21.83
C ILE A 824 -32.96 5.99 21.46
N SER A 825 -33.51 4.77 21.58
CA SER A 825 -32.81 3.55 21.19
C SER A 825 -32.63 3.46 19.67
N ALA A 826 -33.62 3.91 18.90
CA ALA A 826 -33.58 3.87 17.44
C ALA A 826 -32.56 4.86 16.85
N ASN A 827 -32.50 6.08 17.36
CA ASN A 827 -31.51 7.08 16.94
C ASN A 827 -31.17 8.07 18.08
N PRO A 828 -30.28 7.70 19.02
CA PRO A 828 -29.90 8.58 20.14
C PRO A 828 -29.26 9.88 19.69
N SER A 829 -28.73 9.96 18.46
CA SER A 829 -28.07 11.17 17.97
C SER A 829 -29.07 12.29 17.70
N ILE A 830 -30.01 12.10 16.77
CA ILE A 830 -30.98 13.16 16.45
C ILE A 830 -31.89 13.46 17.65
N LEU A 831 -32.31 12.43 18.38
CA LEU A 831 -33.11 12.58 19.60
C LEU A 831 -32.39 13.39 20.66
N GLY A 832 -31.08 13.22 20.80
CA GLY A 832 -30.30 13.94 21.79
C GLY A 832 -30.33 15.45 21.58
N HIS A 833 -30.23 15.91 20.32
CA HIS A 833 -30.36 17.32 19.99
C HIS A 833 -31.75 17.87 20.29
N MET A 834 -32.79 17.09 19.99
CA MET A 834 -34.18 17.44 20.31
C MET A 834 -34.39 17.54 21.83
N LEU A 835 -33.89 16.56 22.57
CA LEU A 835 -33.93 16.52 24.04
C LEU A 835 -33.15 17.68 24.64
N HIS A 836 -31.99 18.03 24.08
CA HIS A 836 -31.20 19.17 24.53
C HIS A 836 -31.97 20.48 24.43
N ARG A 837 -32.68 20.72 23.32
CA ARG A 837 -33.56 21.89 23.18
C ARG A 837 -34.71 21.82 24.18
N GLN A 838 -35.37 20.67 24.30
CA GLN A 838 -36.50 20.49 25.22
C GLN A 838 -36.09 20.83 26.66
N MET A 839 -34.96 20.31 27.12
CA MET A 839 -34.39 20.64 28.42
C MET A 839 -34.09 22.14 28.56
N ARG A 840 -33.51 22.76 27.52
CA ARG A 840 -33.08 24.17 27.57
C ARG A 840 -34.22 25.18 27.52
N ASN A 841 -35.25 24.89 26.74
CA ASN A 841 -36.30 25.86 26.41
C ASN A 841 -37.57 25.67 27.24
N ASN A 842 -37.80 24.50 27.83
CA ASN A 842 -38.96 24.26 28.67
C ASN A 842 -38.79 24.98 30.02
N PRO A 843 -39.61 26.01 30.33
CA PRO A 843 -39.48 26.77 31.57
C PRO A 843 -39.68 25.93 32.83
N ASN A 844 -40.46 24.85 32.75
CA ASN A 844 -40.73 23.94 33.87
C ASN A 844 -39.51 23.07 34.22
N LEU A 845 -38.54 22.97 33.31
CA LEU A 845 -37.34 22.15 33.47
C LEU A 845 -36.09 23.00 33.78
N ALA A 846 -36.23 24.29 34.11
CA ALA A 846 -35.09 25.19 34.30
C ALA A 846 -34.07 24.68 35.35
N THR A 847 -34.55 24.08 36.45
CA THR A 847 -33.68 23.47 37.47
C THR A 847 -33.00 22.20 36.96
N GLN A 848 -33.76 21.33 36.28
CA GLN A 848 -33.27 20.09 35.69
C GLN A 848 -32.28 20.36 34.57
N TYR A 849 -32.46 21.44 33.81
CA TYR A 849 -31.55 21.88 32.76
C TYR A 849 -30.16 22.22 33.32
N TYR A 850 -30.10 22.90 34.46
CA TYR A 850 -28.82 23.17 35.12
C TYR A 850 -28.09 21.87 35.50
N LEU A 851 -28.82 20.88 36.03
CA LEU A 851 -28.27 19.57 36.36
C LEU A 851 -27.81 18.82 35.10
N TYR A 852 -28.60 18.91 34.03
CA TYR A 852 -28.31 18.34 32.72
C TYR A 852 -27.01 18.91 32.13
N GLU A 853 -26.88 20.25 32.03
CA GLU A 853 -25.67 20.89 31.50
C GLU A 853 -24.45 20.63 32.37
N SER A 854 -24.60 20.63 33.69
CA SER A 854 -23.50 20.32 34.62
C SER A 854 -23.01 18.89 34.43
N THR A 855 -23.93 17.93 34.25
CA THR A 855 -23.60 16.52 34.00
C THR A 855 -22.95 16.33 32.64
N ARG A 856 -23.48 16.99 31.60
CA ARG A 856 -22.90 17.00 30.26
C ARG A 856 -21.48 17.56 30.27
N ALA A 857 -21.26 18.71 30.90
CA ALA A 857 -19.94 19.33 31.02
C ALA A 857 -18.94 18.41 31.73
N ARG A 858 -19.34 17.77 32.84
CA ARG A 858 -18.49 16.82 33.56
C ARG A 858 -18.05 15.66 32.66
N ARG A 859 -18.97 15.05 31.89
CA ARG A 859 -18.63 13.97 30.96
C ARG A 859 -17.66 14.42 29.86
N ILE A 860 -17.87 15.63 29.33
CA ILE A 860 -16.95 16.23 28.34
C ILE A 860 -15.56 16.42 28.95
N TRP A 861 -15.48 16.96 30.16
CA TRP A 861 -14.22 17.16 30.89
C TRP A 861 -13.50 15.85 31.22
N GLU A 862 -14.23 14.83 31.64
CA GLU A 862 -13.69 13.49 31.89
C GLU A 862 -13.07 12.89 30.63
N TYR A 863 -13.78 12.99 29.50
CA TYR A 863 -13.26 12.56 28.21
C TYR A 863 -12.01 13.36 27.80
N TRP A 864 -12.05 14.70 27.90
CA TRP A 864 -10.89 15.54 27.59
C TRP A 864 -9.69 15.20 28.46
N ASN A 865 -9.87 14.99 29.77
CA ASN A 865 -8.77 14.64 30.67
C ASN A 865 -8.21 13.25 30.36
N GLN A 866 -9.07 12.27 30.06
CA GLN A 866 -8.64 10.93 29.63
C GLN A 866 -7.82 10.97 28.34
N LYS A 867 -8.20 11.87 27.41
CA LYS A 867 -7.49 12.08 26.15
C LYS A 867 -6.35 13.10 26.23
N HIS A 868 -6.07 13.65 27.41
CA HIS A 868 -5.11 14.73 27.62
C HIS A 868 -5.36 15.98 26.75
N ILE A 869 -6.61 16.30 26.45
CA ILE A 869 -6.99 17.48 25.67
C ILE A 869 -6.98 18.74 26.55
N LEU A 870 -6.08 19.67 26.25
CA LEU A 870 -5.94 20.96 26.93
C LEU A 870 -6.79 22.06 26.26
N THR A 871 -6.74 22.14 24.93
CA THR A 871 -7.37 23.24 24.18
C THR A 871 -8.38 22.74 23.13
N PRO A 872 -9.64 22.43 23.52
CA PRO A 872 -10.64 21.92 22.58
C PRO A 872 -11.04 22.96 21.52
N MET A 873 -11.21 22.54 20.27
CA MET A 873 -11.44 23.40 19.10
C MET A 873 -12.58 22.91 18.23
N ASN A 874 -13.15 23.78 17.40
CA ASN A 874 -14.18 23.37 16.44
C ASN A 874 -13.55 22.51 15.31
N ALA A 875 -14.07 21.29 15.12
CA ALA A 875 -13.56 20.33 14.14
C ALA A 875 -14.00 20.59 12.69
N LEU A 876 -14.96 21.49 12.46
CA LEU A 876 -15.55 21.72 11.14
C LEU A 876 -14.70 22.70 10.31
N LEU A 877 -14.26 23.81 10.91
CA LEU A 877 -13.47 24.86 10.24
C LEU A 877 -12.47 25.50 11.21
N PRO A 878 -11.22 25.79 10.78
CA PRO A 878 -10.19 26.41 11.62
C PRO A 878 -10.41 27.92 11.73
N LYS A 879 -11.57 28.31 12.27
CA LYS A 879 -12.04 29.71 12.34
C LYS A 879 -11.43 30.52 13.51
N GLY A 880 -10.47 29.95 14.24
CA GLY A 880 -9.76 30.62 15.33
C GLY A 880 -10.40 30.48 16.72
N GLU A 881 -11.50 29.76 16.85
CA GLU A 881 -12.12 29.48 18.16
C GLU A 881 -11.33 28.40 18.91
N VAL A 882 -10.79 28.75 20.08
CA VAL A 882 -9.99 27.84 20.92
C VAL A 882 -10.56 27.84 22.34
N GLY A 883 -10.83 26.65 22.87
CA GLY A 883 -11.26 26.48 24.24
C GLY A 883 -10.08 26.26 25.18
N ILE A 884 -10.26 26.51 26.47
CA ILE A 884 -9.38 25.97 27.52
C ILE A 884 -10.22 24.97 28.34
N ASN A 885 -9.71 23.74 28.48
CA ASN A 885 -10.28 22.73 29.38
C ASN A 885 -10.08 23.20 30.83
N PRO A 886 -11.16 23.57 31.55
CA PRO A 886 -11.02 24.13 32.89
C PRO A 886 -10.49 23.12 33.90
N THR A 887 -10.64 21.82 33.63
CA THR A 887 -10.31 20.73 34.56
C THR A 887 -9.00 20.01 34.23
N TYR A 888 -8.21 20.54 33.29
CA TYR A 888 -6.99 19.88 32.84
C TYR A 888 -6.02 19.68 34.03
N PRO A 889 -5.56 18.44 34.31
CA PRO A 889 -4.78 18.15 35.50
C PRO A 889 -3.48 18.96 35.55
N GLY A 890 -3.27 19.71 36.64
CA GLY A 890 -2.03 20.45 36.86
C GLY A 890 -1.82 21.66 35.95
N ILE A 891 -2.86 22.16 35.28
CA ILE A 891 -2.78 23.33 34.39
C ILE A 891 -2.16 24.54 35.11
N LYS A 892 -1.10 25.09 34.51
CA LYS A 892 -0.42 26.31 34.96
C LYS A 892 -0.65 27.42 33.94
N TYR A 893 -1.07 28.58 34.42
CA TYR A 893 -1.35 29.73 33.56
C TYR A 893 -1.13 31.06 34.28
N LYS A 894 -1.01 32.14 33.49
CA LYS A 894 -0.99 33.52 33.94
C LYS A 894 -2.04 34.30 33.16
N ILE A 895 -2.76 35.20 33.84
CA ILE A 895 -3.76 36.06 33.20
C ILE A 895 -3.31 37.50 33.33
N HIS A 896 -3.23 38.21 32.20
CA HIS A 896 -2.97 39.64 32.18
C HIS A 896 -4.15 40.36 31.54
N ARG A 897 -4.51 41.52 32.11
CA ARG A 897 -5.26 42.53 31.37
C ARG A 897 -4.34 43.14 30.34
N CYS A 898 -4.85 43.34 29.14
CA CYS A 898 -4.08 43.83 28.01
C CYS A 898 -4.75 45.01 27.33
N TYR A 899 -3.91 45.86 26.74
CA TYR A 899 -4.30 46.87 25.76
C TYR A 899 -3.96 46.37 24.35
N VAL A 900 -4.80 46.71 23.37
CA VAL A 900 -4.58 46.44 21.95
C VAL A 900 -4.40 47.77 21.23
N ASP A 901 -3.30 47.95 20.52
CA ASP A 901 -3.01 49.19 19.78
C ASP A 901 -3.69 49.24 18.41
N GLU A 902 -3.49 50.35 17.69
CA GLU A 902 -4.02 50.58 16.33
C GLU A 902 -3.47 49.62 15.26
N ASN A 903 -2.35 48.93 15.55
CA ASN A 903 -1.73 47.93 14.68
C ASN A 903 -2.10 46.49 15.09
N ASP A 904 -3.14 46.34 15.91
CA ASP A 904 -3.64 45.07 16.43
C ASP A 904 -2.65 44.34 17.38
N MET A 905 -1.62 45.03 17.90
CA MET A 905 -0.62 44.45 18.80
C MET A 905 -1.11 44.41 20.25
N VAL A 906 -0.85 43.30 20.95
CA VAL A 906 -1.27 43.10 22.34
C VAL A 906 -0.14 43.41 23.32
N TYR A 907 -0.41 44.28 24.29
CA TYR A 907 0.52 44.63 25.37
C TYR A 907 -0.09 44.31 26.74
N PRO A 908 0.60 43.54 27.59
CA PRO A 908 0.15 43.30 28.96
C PRO A 908 0.29 44.56 29.82
N GLU A 909 -0.77 44.93 30.53
CA GLU A 909 -0.81 46.10 31.43
C GLU A 909 -0.72 45.68 32.90
N GLU A 910 -1.57 44.73 33.30
CA GLU A 910 -1.75 44.34 34.70
C GLU A 910 -1.87 42.82 34.81
N LYS A 911 -1.12 42.21 35.72
CA LYS A 911 -1.31 40.81 36.06
C LYS A 911 -2.52 40.66 36.98
N LEU A 912 -3.46 39.80 36.59
CA LEU A 912 -4.69 39.56 37.33
C LEU A 912 -4.60 38.25 38.13
N ASP A 913 -5.09 38.29 39.37
CA ASP A 913 -5.23 37.14 40.25
C ASP A 913 -6.60 36.48 40.04
N ILE A 914 -6.78 35.86 38.86
CA ILE A 914 -8.01 35.17 38.45
C ILE A 914 -7.72 33.68 38.26
N THR A 915 -8.61 32.82 38.75
CA THR A 915 -8.55 31.37 38.55
C THR A 915 -9.61 30.87 37.58
N ILE A 916 -9.29 29.88 36.74
CA ILE A 916 -10.24 29.13 35.92
C ILE A 916 -10.90 28.06 36.80
N ALA A 917 -12.23 28.05 36.88
CA ALA A 917 -12.96 27.07 37.70
C ALA A 917 -13.57 25.92 36.89
N ASN A 918 -13.66 24.78 37.59
CA ASN A 918 -14.33 23.55 37.14
C ASN A 918 -15.86 23.68 37.23
N LYS A 919 -16.42 24.79 36.75
CA LYS A 919 -17.85 25.09 36.83
C LYS A 919 -18.29 25.89 35.60
N LEU A 920 -19.52 25.62 35.15
CA LEU A 920 -20.16 26.40 34.10
C LEU A 920 -20.64 27.77 34.61
N VAL A 921 -20.58 28.77 33.73
CA VAL A 921 -21.26 30.04 33.93
C VAL A 921 -22.77 29.80 33.95
N LEU A 922 -23.48 30.44 34.89
CA LEU A 922 -24.94 30.41 34.90
C LEU A 922 -25.47 31.08 33.62
N GLN A 923 -26.54 30.55 33.04
CA GLN A 923 -27.02 30.96 31.73
C GLN A 923 -27.39 32.45 31.68
N ASP A 924 -28.01 32.98 32.74
CA ASP A 924 -28.38 34.38 32.95
C ASP A 924 -27.14 35.31 33.02
N LYS A 925 -26.00 34.80 33.46
CA LYS A 925 -24.73 35.55 33.60
C LYS A 925 -23.79 35.42 32.40
N SER A 926 -24.22 34.74 31.34
CA SER A 926 -23.41 34.58 30.13
C SER A 926 -23.43 35.84 29.26
N VAL A 927 -22.27 36.32 28.83
CA VAL A 927 -22.12 37.52 27.96
C VAL A 927 -22.95 37.41 26.69
N LEU A 928 -22.90 36.25 26.02
CA LEU A 928 -23.59 36.02 24.75
C LEU A 928 -24.93 35.30 24.90
N ARG A 929 -25.32 34.81 26.09
CA ARG A 929 -26.50 33.94 26.28
C ARG A 929 -27.39 34.31 27.47
N GLY A 930 -27.06 35.39 28.17
CA GLY A 930 -27.86 35.95 29.25
C GLY A 930 -29.19 36.45 28.73
N LYS A 931 -30.28 36.06 29.38
CA LYS A 931 -31.61 36.60 29.09
C LYS A 931 -31.56 38.12 29.28
N THR A 932 -32.09 38.87 28.31
CA THR A 932 -32.56 40.23 28.59
C THR A 932 -33.66 40.12 29.63
N GLU A 933 -33.52 40.84 30.74
CA GLU A 933 -34.66 41.11 31.63
C GLU A 933 -35.83 41.72 30.86
#